data_AF-A0A7W6XJ74-F1
#
_entry.id   AF-A0A7W6XJ74-F1
#
_cell.length_a   1.000
_cell.length_b   1.000
_cell.length_c   1.000
_cell.angle_alpha   90.00
_cell.angle_beta   90.00
_cell.angle_gamma   90.00
#
_symmetry.space_group_name_H-M   'P 1'
#
loop_
_entity.id
_entity.type
_entity.pdbx_description
1 polymer ?
#
loop_
_entity_poly.entity_id
_entity_poly.type
_entity_poly.pdbx_seq_one_letter_code
_entity_poly.pdbx_strand_id
1 'polypeptide(L)'
;MMGLPLAFTEPLLLIGLVSLPVLWWLLRVMPPRPRRVEFPPTRLLFDIAPREETPSRTPWWLTALRLLAAALVIFAAAGPIWNPQSGAADSKAPLMIMLDDGWSAASHWDIRIRAADELIANADNDRRAIALVPLSEPNRDITLMPAGAARVALRQLAPKPYSIDRVETLTAVDRFLKATGDCEIAWLSDGVDTGRGEDFVAGLGKTIGDRSLTVFEGGTSAPLALVAAENAAAKMTVKVLRTDSGIAMGTVRALDQKASPIGEARYTFGPQDKETDAAFDLPVELRNDITRLEISGERSAGAVQLLDKRWRRRAIGIVSGATSETAQPLLAPTFYLTRALAPFADVRLADKGSPQQGITQFLDQKLPMIILADVGTIAPELRERLNAWVDQGGVLVRFAGPRLAQAEDDLVPVKLRKGGRTLGGSLTWEKPQHLATFAADGPFAGVAVPKDVTVSRQVLAEPDAVLATKSWASLEDGTPLVTGEHRGKGLVSLFHVSADMRWSDLPMSGTFVEMLRRVVDMSGYTSKPGAGVAGEATTETVAPLHILDGFGAFGPPPATAKPLPADYRDRATSDHPPGFYGPAEGPLAVNTLASADRIAALNTASLRARHATYTNAEPRDLRGWLLSTALALFLVDAIIVAVLGGGIAALLRRRAAPAMIVLGLLFASLSPTPSRADSATDDFAMKATSQTRLAYVVTGNADVDSIVKAGMNGLTLFLAQRTALEAGDPVGIDPARDELAFFPLIYWPIVPGAPKPPQDAINKIDAYMKQGGTVLFDTRDAIEAPPGANGAAQTPGMRTLREILSSLDVPELEPVPREHVLTKTFYLLRDFPGRFVTGQTWVETLPRDEDEDSAQRPARGGDGVSPIIITSNDLAGAWAVRPDGQAMLPVTGGDTRQREFAYRAGANIVMYTLTGNYKADQVHAPALIERLGQ
;
A
#
# COMPACT_ATOMS: atom_id res chain seq x y z
N MET A 1 6.64 15.27 49.38
CA MET A 1 7.60 14.75 50.36
C MET A 1 8.01 13.35 49.92
N MET A 2 9.29 13.10 49.62
CA MET A 2 9.82 11.75 49.37
C MET A 2 10.01 11.03 50.71
N GLY A 3 8.94 10.45 51.24
CA GLY A 3 9.03 9.44 52.30
C GLY A 3 9.21 8.07 51.67
N LEU A 4 10.03 7.20 52.26
CA LEU A 4 10.02 5.78 51.93
C LEU A 4 8.58 5.24 52.08
N PRO A 5 8.10 4.33 51.21
CA PRO A 5 6.72 3.83 51.25
C PRO A 5 6.51 2.81 52.39
N LEU A 6 6.75 3.25 53.62
CA LEU A 6 6.70 2.44 54.84
C LEU A 6 5.95 3.21 55.92
N ALA A 7 4.87 2.61 56.45
CA ALA A 7 4.17 3.10 57.63
C ALA A 7 4.14 2.02 58.73
N PHE A 8 3.96 2.45 59.98
CA PHE A 8 3.83 1.56 61.13
C PHE A 8 2.44 1.72 61.71
N THR A 9 1.76 0.61 62.00
CA THR A 9 0.45 0.63 62.67
C THR A 9 0.55 1.16 64.10
N GLU A 10 1.66 0.87 64.79
CA GLU A 10 1.89 1.24 66.19
C GLU A 10 3.31 1.83 66.36
N PRO A 11 3.55 3.07 65.90
CA PRO A 11 4.89 3.65 65.80
C PRO A 11 5.59 3.81 67.16
N LEU A 12 4.84 3.89 68.26
CA LEU A 12 5.39 4.03 69.62
C LEU A 12 6.23 2.81 70.05
N LEU A 13 5.96 1.62 69.51
CA LEU A 13 6.72 0.41 69.83
C LEU A 13 8.18 0.47 69.34
N LEU A 14 8.49 1.35 68.37
CA LEU A 14 9.87 1.56 67.90
C LEU A 14 10.79 2.14 68.97
N ILE A 15 10.25 2.79 70.01
CA ILE A 15 11.01 3.25 71.18
C ILE A 15 11.71 2.06 71.88
N GLY A 16 11.15 0.85 71.75
CA GLY A 16 11.75 -0.38 72.26
C GLY A 16 13.18 -0.65 71.76
N LEU A 17 13.58 -0.12 70.59
CA LEU A 17 14.95 -0.25 70.07
C LEU A 17 16.00 0.37 70.99
N VAL A 18 15.62 1.38 71.79
CA VAL A 18 16.49 2.02 72.79
C VAL A 18 16.89 1.05 73.92
N SER A 19 16.15 -0.05 74.12
CA SER A 19 16.48 -1.06 75.14
C SER A 19 17.60 -2.03 74.73
N LEU A 20 17.97 -2.10 73.44
CA LEU A 20 18.97 -3.04 72.91
C LEU A 20 20.39 -2.88 73.52
N PRO A 21 20.92 -1.66 73.76
CA PRO A 21 22.21 -1.47 74.43
C PRO A 21 22.23 -1.97 75.88
N VAL A 22 21.09 -1.89 76.58
CA VAL A 22 20.94 -2.41 77.95
C VAL A 22 20.98 -3.94 77.94
N LEU A 23 20.30 -4.56 76.98
CA LEU A 23 20.36 -6.01 76.72
C LEU A 23 21.79 -6.50 76.41
N TRP A 24 22.54 -5.73 75.62
CA TRP A 24 23.95 -6.03 75.34
C TRP A 24 24.82 -5.99 76.60
N TRP A 25 24.62 -4.99 77.46
CA TRP A 25 25.36 -4.84 78.72
C TRP A 25 25.08 -6.00 79.68
N LEU A 26 23.83 -6.46 79.78
CA LEU A 26 23.40 -7.54 80.67
C LEU A 26 23.97 -8.91 80.25
N LEU A 27 24.09 -9.16 78.94
CA LEU A 27 24.63 -10.41 78.38
C LEU A 27 26.16 -10.54 78.53
N ARG A 28 26.87 -9.51 79.03
CA ARG A 28 28.33 -9.46 79.14
C ARG A 28 28.88 -9.89 80.52
N VAL A 29 28.03 -10.23 81.49
CA VAL A 29 28.46 -10.57 82.86
C VAL A 29 29.00 -12.01 82.91
N MET A 30 30.32 -12.16 83.08
CA MET A 30 31.05 -13.44 83.19
C MET A 30 31.01 -14.02 84.62
N PRO A 31 31.16 -15.35 84.81
CA PRO A 31 31.42 -15.96 86.12
C PRO A 31 32.84 -15.59 86.65
N PRO A 32 33.06 -15.59 87.99
CA PRO A 32 34.34 -15.16 88.58
C PRO A 32 35.51 -16.10 88.24
N ARG A 33 36.71 -15.52 88.13
CA ARG A 33 37.96 -16.25 87.78
C ARG A 33 38.26 -17.37 88.79
N PRO A 34 38.66 -18.58 88.34
CA PRO A 34 39.08 -19.65 89.25
C PRO A 34 40.37 -19.28 90.00
N ARG A 35 40.42 -19.58 91.31
CA ARG A 35 41.61 -19.40 92.16
C ARG A 35 42.67 -20.46 91.82
N ARG A 36 43.92 -20.02 91.62
CA ARG A 36 45.08 -20.92 91.41
C ARG A 36 45.73 -21.23 92.77
N VAL A 37 46.05 -22.50 93.00
CA VAL A 37 46.82 -22.97 94.16
C VAL A 37 48.10 -23.61 93.62
N GLU A 38 49.26 -23.27 94.17
CA GLU A 38 50.54 -23.86 93.79
C GLU A 38 50.71 -25.24 94.46
N PHE A 39 50.95 -26.28 93.65
CA PHE A 39 51.11 -27.67 94.11
C PHE A 39 52.53 -28.18 93.75
N PRO A 40 53.44 -28.46 94.72
CA PRO A 40 54.89 -28.54 94.44
C PRO A 40 55.55 -29.79 93.81
N PRO A 41 54.97 -31.00 93.67
CA PRO A 41 55.66 -32.09 92.95
C PRO A 41 55.12 -32.26 91.52
N THR A 42 55.76 -31.59 90.55
CA THR A 42 55.35 -31.55 89.13
C THR A 42 55.78 -32.76 88.27
N ARG A 43 56.30 -33.84 88.86
CA ARG A 43 56.86 -34.97 88.08
C ARG A 43 55.90 -36.16 87.87
N LEU A 44 54.71 -36.16 88.47
CA LEU A 44 53.71 -37.24 88.39
C LEU A 44 52.48 -36.91 87.53
N LEU A 45 52.47 -35.77 86.83
CA LEU A 45 51.31 -35.26 86.07
C LEU A 45 51.54 -35.19 84.54
N PHE A 46 52.66 -35.70 84.02
CA PHE A 46 52.94 -35.66 82.58
C PHE A 46 52.15 -36.70 81.74
N ASP A 47 51.43 -37.63 82.37
CA ASP A 47 50.58 -38.63 81.67
C ASP A 47 49.07 -38.32 81.70
N ILE A 48 48.66 -37.12 82.13
CA ILE A 48 47.26 -36.70 82.04
C ILE A 48 47.11 -35.73 80.87
N ALA A 49 46.42 -36.19 79.82
CA ALA A 49 46.01 -35.34 78.70
C ALA A 49 45.24 -34.11 79.21
N PRO A 50 45.58 -32.88 78.78
CA PRO A 50 44.84 -31.69 79.17
C PRO A 50 43.36 -31.83 78.81
N ARG A 51 42.49 -31.72 79.81
CA ARG A 51 41.04 -31.58 79.58
C ARG A 51 40.81 -30.21 78.93
N GLU A 52 40.12 -30.18 77.81
CA GLU A 52 39.79 -28.98 77.02
C GLU A 52 39.37 -27.81 77.92
N GLU A 53 40.07 -26.69 77.77
CA GLU A 53 39.68 -25.41 78.38
C GLU A 53 38.38 -24.93 77.73
N THR A 54 37.28 -24.89 78.49
CA THR A 54 36.08 -24.17 78.08
C THR A 54 36.42 -22.69 77.82
N PRO A 55 36.15 -22.14 76.63
CA PRO A 55 36.47 -20.75 76.30
C PRO A 55 35.75 -19.78 77.25
N SER A 56 36.50 -18.84 77.84
CA SER A 56 36.00 -17.90 78.86
C SER A 56 35.17 -16.72 78.33
N ARG A 57 34.88 -16.64 77.02
CA ARG A 57 34.10 -15.54 76.42
C ARG A 57 33.22 -16.00 75.26
N THR A 58 31.97 -15.56 75.25
CA THR A 58 31.10 -15.59 74.09
C THR A 58 31.66 -14.69 72.98
N PRO A 59 31.78 -15.17 71.74
CA PRO A 59 32.17 -14.33 70.60
C PRO A 59 31.22 -13.14 70.42
N TRP A 60 31.77 -11.95 70.24
CA TRP A 60 30.98 -10.69 70.15
C TRP A 60 30.03 -10.65 68.93
N TRP A 61 30.32 -11.42 67.88
CA TRP A 61 29.46 -11.50 66.71
C TRP A 61 28.17 -12.29 66.99
N LEU A 62 28.16 -13.23 67.95
CA LEU A 62 26.95 -13.92 68.40
C LEU A 62 26.03 -12.98 69.20
N THR A 63 26.60 -12.09 70.01
CA THR A 63 25.80 -11.07 70.69
C THR A 63 25.23 -10.06 69.69
N ALA A 64 25.98 -9.68 68.65
CA ALA A 64 25.46 -8.86 67.54
C ALA A 64 24.29 -9.54 66.80
N LEU A 65 24.39 -10.85 66.51
CA LEU A 65 23.33 -11.65 65.89
C LEU A 65 22.03 -11.62 66.72
N ARG A 66 22.15 -11.80 68.04
CA ARG A 66 21.00 -11.79 68.97
C ARG A 66 20.33 -10.41 69.07
N LEU A 67 21.12 -9.34 69.08
CA LEU A 67 20.59 -7.97 69.07
C LEU A 67 19.87 -7.65 67.76
N LEU A 68 20.37 -8.13 66.62
CA LEU A 68 19.71 -8.01 65.33
C LEU A 68 18.36 -8.75 65.31
N ALA A 69 18.32 -9.98 65.81
CA ALA A 69 17.07 -10.73 65.93
C ALA A 69 16.05 -10.02 66.83
N ALA A 70 16.48 -9.47 67.97
CA ALA A 70 15.63 -8.68 68.86
C ALA A 70 15.12 -7.38 68.20
N ALA A 71 15.95 -6.69 67.43
CA ALA A 71 15.55 -5.51 66.65
C ALA A 71 14.46 -5.88 65.62
N LEU A 72 14.61 -7.00 64.90
CA LEU A 72 13.61 -7.46 63.93
C LEU A 72 12.25 -7.79 64.59
N VAL A 73 12.25 -8.32 65.82
CA VAL A 73 11.02 -8.56 66.58
C VAL A 73 10.35 -7.25 66.98
N ILE A 74 11.12 -6.25 67.42
CA ILE A 74 10.58 -4.91 67.75
C ILE A 74 10.00 -4.24 66.50
N PHE A 75 10.70 -4.32 65.37
CA PHE A 75 10.18 -3.84 64.10
C PHE A 75 8.90 -4.57 63.69
N ALA A 76 8.82 -5.89 63.83
CA ALA A 76 7.60 -6.64 63.53
C ALA A 76 6.43 -6.25 64.46
N ALA A 77 6.69 -6.01 65.75
CA ALA A 77 5.67 -5.62 66.72
C ALA A 77 5.06 -4.24 66.39
N ALA A 78 5.84 -3.30 65.85
CA ALA A 78 5.37 -1.99 65.41
C ALA A 78 4.43 -2.04 64.18
N GLY A 79 4.31 -3.21 63.52
CA GLY A 79 3.45 -3.45 62.36
C GLY A 79 3.82 -2.63 61.11
N PRO A 80 4.97 -2.94 60.47
CA PRO A 80 5.42 -2.25 59.27
C PRO A 80 4.62 -2.71 58.05
N ILE A 81 3.97 -1.74 57.39
CA ILE A 81 3.22 -1.92 56.15
C ILE A 81 3.97 -1.23 55.02
N TRP A 82 4.29 -1.99 53.98
CA TRP A 82 4.87 -1.47 52.75
C TRP A 82 3.75 -1.03 51.80
N ASN A 83 3.86 0.18 51.24
CA ASN A 83 2.82 0.86 50.46
C ASN A 83 1.48 1.01 51.21
N PRO A 84 1.44 1.79 52.30
CA PRO A 84 0.19 2.06 53.02
C PRO A 84 -0.82 2.80 52.13
N GLN A 85 -2.10 2.43 52.23
CA GLN A 85 -3.17 3.03 51.44
C GLN A 85 -3.31 4.53 51.75
N SER A 86 -3.36 5.35 50.70
CA SER A 86 -3.66 6.77 50.81
C SER A 86 -5.15 6.98 50.53
N GLY A 87 -5.97 7.15 51.57
CA GLY A 87 -7.32 7.71 51.40
C GLY A 87 -8.47 6.84 51.87
N ALA A 88 -8.82 6.98 53.14
CA ALA A 88 -10.16 7.36 53.55
C ALA A 88 -9.98 8.17 54.83
N ALA A 89 -10.55 9.37 54.91
CA ALA A 89 -10.65 9.99 56.23
C ALA A 89 -11.62 9.13 57.05
N ASP A 90 -11.40 9.00 58.36
CA ASP A 90 -12.40 8.41 59.28
C ASP A 90 -13.74 9.14 59.07
N SER A 91 -14.61 8.53 58.26
CA SER A 91 -15.89 9.12 57.82
C SER A 91 -16.97 8.07 57.90
N LYS A 92 -18.11 8.45 58.49
CA LYS A 92 -19.30 7.60 58.61
C LYS A 92 -20.31 7.82 57.49
N ALA A 93 -20.03 8.73 56.55
CA ALA A 93 -20.93 9.06 55.45
C ALA A 93 -20.97 7.93 54.41
N PRO A 94 -22.08 7.74 53.65
CA PRO A 94 -22.10 6.82 52.51
C PRO A 94 -20.99 7.11 51.48
N LEU A 95 -20.59 6.09 50.72
CA LEU A 95 -19.59 6.20 49.65
C LEU A 95 -20.25 6.18 48.28
N MET A 96 -20.05 7.20 47.46
CA MET A 96 -20.43 7.19 46.05
C MET A 96 -19.20 6.95 45.18
N ILE A 97 -19.21 5.88 44.38
CA ILE A 97 -18.16 5.53 43.43
C ILE A 97 -18.64 5.90 42.03
N MET A 98 -18.04 6.93 41.45
CA MET A 98 -18.21 7.30 40.04
C MET A 98 -17.16 6.56 39.21
N LEU A 99 -17.57 5.90 38.14
CA LEU A 99 -16.67 5.08 37.31
C LEU A 99 -16.75 5.49 35.85
N ASP A 100 -15.62 5.89 35.28
CA ASP A 100 -15.48 6.05 33.83
C ASP A 100 -15.47 4.68 33.17
N ASP A 101 -16.47 4.40 32.35
CA ASP A 101 -16.67 3.11 31.68
C ASP A 101 -16.73 3.28 30.15
N GLY A 102 -15.99 4.24 29.58
CA GLY A 102 -15.87 4.43 28.14
C GLY A 102 -14.75 3.60 27.51
N TRP A 103 -14.57 3.72 26.19
CA TRP A 103 -13.52 2.99 25.46
C TRP A 103 -12.12 3.29 26.04
N SER A 104 -11.89 4.52 26.50
CA SER A 104 -10.64 5.01 27.08
C SER A 104 -10.30 4.34 28.42
N ALA A 105 -11.29 3.78 29.13
CA ALA A 105 -11.08 3.05 30.36
C ALA A 105 -10.69 1.58 30.15
N ALA A 106 -10.90 1.03 28.93
CA ALA A 106 -10.96 -0.41 28.68
C ALA A 106 -9.63 -1.15 28.84
N SER A 107 -8.51 -0.58 28.37
CA SER A 107 -7.22 -1.28 28.35
C SER A 107 -6.69 -1.64 29.74
N HIS A 108 -7.09 -0.84 30.74
CA HIS A 108 -6.72 -1.03 32.15
C HIS A 108 -7.95 -1.25 33.05
N TRP A 109 -9.04 -1.80 32.49
CA TRP A 109 -10.30 -2.00 33.20
C TRP A 109 -10.14 -2.83 34.47
N ASP A 110 -9.33 -3.89 34.44
CA ASP A 110 -9.08 -4.75 35.59
C ASP A 110 -8.43 -4.02 36.77
N ILE A 111 -7.65 -2.97 36.52
CA ILE A 111 -7.06 -2.12 37.57
C ILE A 111 -8.14 -1.25 38.21
N ARG A 112 -9.06 -0.70 37.40
CA ARG A 112 -10.17 0.14 37.87
C ARG A 112 -11.18 -0.65 38.70
N ILE A 113 -11.54 -1.86 38.24
CA ILE A 113 -12.43 -2.76 38.98
C ILE A 113 -11.81 -3.18 40.30
N ARG A 114 -10.49 -3.46 40.34
CA ARG A 114 -9.79 -3.75 41.60
C ARG A 114 -9.81 -2.56 42.56
N ALA A 115 -9.50 -1.35 42.08
CA ALA A 115 -9.57 -0.15 42.90
C ALA A 115 -11.00 0.11 43.43
N ALA A 116 -12.03 -0.12 42.62
CA ALA A 116 -13.43 -0.04 43.06
C ALA A 116 -13.77 -1.11 44.11
N ASP A 117 -13.32 -2.35 43.93
CA ASP A 117 -13.57 -3.44 44.89
C ASP A 117 -12.87 -3.20 46.23
N GLU A 118 -11.67 -2.61 46.22
CA GLU A 118 -10.97 -2.17 47.42
C GLU A 118 -11.73 -1.05 48.16
N LEU A 119 -12.21 -0.04 47.43
CA LEU A 119 -13.06 1.01 48.01
C LEU A 119 -14.34 0.44 48.63
N ILE A 120 -14.96 -0.55 47.97
CA ILE A 120 -16.12 -1.27 48.50
C ILE A 120 -15.75 -2.06 49.76
N ALA A 121 -14.60 -2.72 49.79
CA ALA A 121 -14.13 -3.48 50.95
C ALA A 121 -13.85 -2.58 52.17
N ASN A 122 -13.25 -1.40 51.94
CA ASN A 122 -13.03 -0.42 53.00
C ASN A 122 -14.36 0.13 53.54
N ALA A 123 -15.29 0.49 52.66
CA ALA A 123 -16.62 0.91 53.07
C ALA A 123 -17.39 -0.17 53.85
N ASP A 124 -17.19 -1.45 53.51
CA ASP A 124 -17.79 -2.61 54.21
C ASP A 124 -17.25 -2.74 55.65
N ASN A 125 -15.93 -2.61 55.83
CA ASN A 125 -15.29 -2.61 57.15
C ASN A 125 -15.84 -1.50 58.07
N ASP A 126 -16.11 -0.34 57.49
CA ASP A 126 -16.68 0.83 58.19
C ASP A 126 -18.22 0.81 58.26
N ARG A 127 -18.87 -0.24 57.72
CA ARG A 127 -20.34 -0.43 57.65
C ARG A 127 -21.09 0.71 56.96
N ARG A 128 -20.52 1.22 55.87
CA ARG A 128 -21.07 2.31 55.07
C ARG A 128 -21.88 1.77 53.88
N ALA A 129 -22.96 2.46 53.52
CA ALA A 129 -23.69 2.18 52.29
C ALA A 129 -22.93 2.73 51.08
N ILE A 130 -23.06 2.07 49.93
CA ILE A 130 -22.32 2.40 48.70
C ILE A 130 -23.31 2.73 47.58
N ALA A 131 -23.02 3.76 46.77
CA ALA A 131 -23.69 4.01 45.50
C ALA A 131 -22.67 3.86 44.36
N LEU A 132 -23.03 3.11 43.32
CA LEU A 132 -22.18 2.90 42.14
C LEU A 132 -22.78 3.65 40.94
N VAL A 133 -21.99 4.51 40.31
CA VAL A 133 -22.42 5.42 39.24
C VAL A 133 -21.52 5.24 38.01
N PRO A 134 -21.87 4.36 37.06
CA PRO A 134 -21.21 4.32 35.76
C PRO A 134 -21.55 5.59 34.98
N LEU A 135 -20.54 6.30 34.46
CA LEU A 135 -20.77 7.59 33.79
C LEU A 135 -21.44 7.45 32.41
N SER A 136 -21.45 6.26 31.81
CA SER A 136 -22.16 5.98 30.55
C SER A 136 -23.68 5.85 30.65
N GLU A 137 -24.26 5.78 31.86
CA GLU A 137 -25.68 5.47 32.07
C GLU A 137 -26.40 6.66 32.75
N PRO A 138 -26.61 7.80 32.06
CA PRO A 138 -27.16 9.02 32.65
C PRO A 138 -28.59 8.87 33.17
N ASN A 139 -29.34 7.89 32.65
CA ASN A 139 -30.72 7.60 33.02
C ASN A 139 -30.87 6.53 34.11
N ARG A 140 -29.77 6.03 34.67
CA ARG A 140 -29.80 5.02 35.73
C ARG A 140 -30.10 5.67 37.08
N ASP A 141 -31.08 5.13 37.79
CA ASP A 141 -31.38 5.56 39.16
C ASP A 141 -30.23 5.18 40.10
N ILE A 142 -29.72 6.18 40.83
CA ILE A 142 -28.63 6.02 41.79
C ILE A 142 -29.23 5.69 43.15
N THR A 143 -28.89 4.51 43.70
CA THR A 143 -29.39 4.04 45.00
C THR A 143 -28.25 3.57 45.89
N LEU A 144 -28.39 3.79 47.20
CA LEU A 144 -27.52 3.22 48.20
C LEU A 144 -27.75 1.71 48.35
N MET A 145 -26.68 0.94 48.36
CA MET A 145 -26.71 -0.52 48.49
C MET A 145 -25.61 -1.04 49.43
N PRO A 146 -25.80 -2.23 50.03
CA PRO A 146 -24.75 -2.90 50.79
C PRO A 146 -23.56 -3.32 49.92
N ALA A 147 -22.38 -3.49 50.52
CA ALA A 147 -21.15 -3.87 49.81
C ALA A 147 -21.29 -5.13 48.97
N GLY A 148 -21.99 -6.16 49.47
CA GLY A 148 -22.24 -7.39 48.70
C GLY A 148 -22.98 -7.14 47.38
N ALA A 149 -24.02 -6.29 47.41
CA ALA A 149 -24.77 -5.90 46.21
C ALA A 149 -23.94 -5.01 45.28
N ALA A 150 -23.16 -4.07 45.84
CA ALA A 150 -22.25 -3.22 45.08
C ALA A 150 -21.20 -4.04 44.32
N ARG A 151 -20.61 -5.09 44.94
CA ARG A 151 -19.65 -5.99 44.26
C ARG A 151 -20.29 -6.75 43.11
N VAL A 152 -21.53 -7.22 43.27
CA VAL A 152 -22.25 -7.91 42.18
C VAL A 152 -22.53 -6.94 41.03
N ALA A 153 -23.00 -5.72 41.34
CA ALA A 153 -23.24 -4.69 40.33
C ALA A 153 -21.95 -4.27 39.61
N LEU A 154 -20.84 -4.11 40.33
CA LEU A 154 -19.53 -3.78 39.78
C LEU A 154 -19.05 -4.84 38.78
N ARG A 155 -19.22 -6.13 39.09
CA ARG A 155 -18.85 -7.23 38.19
C ARG A 155 -19.68 -7.32 36.92
N GLN A 156 -20.85 -6.68 36.87
CA GLN A 156 -21.71 -6.61 35.69
C GLN A 156 -21.36 -5.43 34.77
N LEU A 157 -20.52 -4.49 35.24
CA LEU A 157 -20.07 -3.38 34.42
C LEU A 157 -18.97 -3.82 33.45
N ALA A 158 -19.08 -3.32 32.22
CA ALA A 158 -18.08 -3.47 31.19
C ALA A 158 -17.90 -2.14 30.46
N PRO A 159 -16.70 -1.85 29.92
CA PRO A 159 -16.48 -0.64 29.14
C PRO A 159 -17.43 -0.58 27.94
N LYS A 160 -17.94 0.61 27.64
CA LYS A 160 -18.72 0.91 26.44
C LYS A 160 -17.76 1.20 25.28
N PRO A 161 -18.11 0.82 24.05
CA PRO A 161 -17.24 0.95 22.90
C PRO A 161 -17.20 2.35 22.26
N TYR A 162 -17.92 3.32 22.79
CA TYR A 162 -18.04 4.68 22.23
C TYR A 162 -17.62 5.74 23.26
N SER A 163 -17.43 6.97 22.80
CA SER A 163 -17.12 8.10 23.68
C SER A 163 -18.36 8.51 24.48
N ILE A 164 -18.21 8.71 25.79
CA ILE A 164 -19.31 9.05 26.70
C ILE A 164 -19.36 10.56 26.92
N ASP A 165 -20.56 11.16 26.87
CA ASP A 165 -20.77 12.53 27.37
C ASP A 165 -21.06 12.50 28.88
N ARG A 166 -19.99 12.69 29.68
CA ARG A 166 -20.06 12.66 31.15
C ARG A 166 -20.99 13.71 31.74
N VAL A 167 -21.25 14.81 31.01
CA VAL A 167 -22.07 15.94 31.48
C VAL A 167 -23.51 15.49 31.70
N GLU A 168 -24.02 14.54 30.91
CA GLU A 168 -25.40 14.04 31.00
C GLU A 168 -25.69 13.39 32.37
N THR A 169 -24.70 12.72 32.95
CA THR A 169 -24.83 11.99 34.23
C THR A 169 -24.85 12.94 35.45
N LEU A 170 -24.38 14.19 35.30
CA LEU A 170 -24.34 15.17 36.41
C LEU A 170 -25.72 15.46 36.99
N THR A 171 -26.77 15.44 36.16
CA THR A 171 -28.15 15.69 36.62
C THR A 171 -28.64 14.61 37.59
N ALA A 172 -28.31 13.34 37.31
CA ALA A 172 -28.64 12.23 38.20
C ALA A 172 -27.85 12.31 39.52
N VAL A 173 -26.55 12.66 39.43
CA VAL A 173 -25.67 12.84 40.59
C VAL A 173 -26.17 13.98 41.49
N ASP A 174 -26.52 15.14 40.95
CA ASP A 174 -27.05 16.28 41.71
C ASP A 174 -28.34 15.90 42.47
N ARG A 175 -29.27 15.21 41.79
CA ARG A 175 -30.51 14.73 42.40
C ARG A 175 -30.24 13.79 43.57
N PHE A 176 -29.31 12.85 43.39
CA PHE A 176 -28.93 11.88 44.41
C PHE A 176 -28.24 12.54 45.62
N LEU A 177 -27.31 13.46 45.39
CA LEU A 177 -26.59 14.16 46.45
C LEU A 177 -27.51 15.08 47.27
N LYS A 178 -28.51 15.71 46.63
CA LYS A 178 -29.55 16.48 47.33
C LYS A 178 -30.46 15.62 48.20
N ALA A 179 -30.76 14.40 47.77
CA ALA A 179 -31.61 13.48 48.53
C ALA A 179 -30.86 12.82 49.71
N THR A 180 -29.57 12.52 49.54
CA THR A 180 -28.76 11.76 50.52
C THR A 180 -28.09 12.65 51.57
N GLY A 181 -27.76 13.90 51.22
CA GLY A 181 -27.05 14.83 52.13
C GLY A 181 -25.53 14.67 52.04
N ASP A 182 -24.88 14.35 53.16
CA ASP A 182 -23.42 14.15 53.23
C ASP A 182 -23.02 12.81 52.60
N CYS A 183 -22.05 12.84 51.69
CA CYS A 183 -21.54 11.66 50.99
C CYS A 183 -20.07 11.88 50.65
N GLU A 184 -19.24 10.85 50.83
CA GLU A 184 -17.89 10.83 50.29
C GLU A 184 -17.93 10.33 48.85
N ILE A 185 -17.12 10.94 47.98
CA ILE A 185 -17.17 10.68 46.54
C ILE A 185 -15.79 10.21 46.09
N ALA A 186 -15.74 9.05 45.43
CA ALA A 186 -14.56 8.53 44.77
C ALA A 186 -14.83 8.47 43.27
N TRP A 187 -14.05 9.17 42.46
CA TRP A 187 -14.16 9.14 41.00
C TRP A 187 -12.97 8.39 40.41
N LEU A 188 -13.25 7.26 39.78
CA LEU A 188 -12.31 6.42 39.05
C LEU A 188 -12.24 6.92 37.59
N SER A 189 -11.39 7.93 37.37
CA SER A 189 -11.26 8.65 36.10
C SER A 189 -10.36 7.94 35.10
N ASP A 190 -10.73 7.93 33.82
CA ASP A 190 -9.87 7.43 32.74
C ASP A 190 -8.79 8.40 32.27
N GLY A 191 -8.85 9.65 32.74
CA GLY A 191 -7.87 10.69 32.43
C GLY A 191 -7.95 11.22 30.99
N VAL A 192 -8.98 10.87 30.22
CA VAL A 192 -9.15 11.26 28.82
C VAL A 192 -10.31 12.23 28.64
N ASP A 193 -10.00 13.34 27.96
CA ASP A 193 -10.98 14.26 27.42
C ASP A 193 -11.18 14.01 25.92
N THR A 194 -12.42 13.76 25.54
CA THR A 194 -12.90 13.55 24.15
C THR A 194 -13.66 14.75 23.59
N GLY A 195 -13.65 15.90 24.30
CA GLY A 195 -14.09 17.21 23.81
C GLY A 195 -14.85 18.09 24.81
N ARG A 196 -15.37 17.54 25.92
CA ARG A 196 -16.22 18.26 26.91
C ARG A 196 -15.74 18.08 28.36
N GLY A 197 -14.48 17.76 28.56
CA GLY A 197 -13.89 17.53 29.88
C GLY A 197 -14.00 18.75 30.80
N GLU A 198 -13.73 19.95 30.29
CA GLU A 198 -13.80 21.19 31.07
C GLU A 198 -15.24 21.48 31.58
N ASP A 199 -16.25 21.29 30.71
CA ASP A 199 -17.67 21.42 31.07
C ASP A 199 -18.04 20.45 32.21
N PHE A 200 -17.61 19.19 32.09
CA PHE A 200 -17.86 18.16 33.09
C PHE A 200 -17.19 18.49 34.42
N VAL A 201 -15.90 18.85 34.41
CA VAL A 201 -15.13 19.16 35.61
C VAL A 201 -15.72 20.38 36.33
N ALA A 202 -16.08 21.43 35.60
CA ALA A 202 -16.74 22.61 36.16
C ALA A 202 -18.13 22.29 36.72
N GLY A 203 -18.92 21.47 36.00
CA GLY A 203 -20.23 21.01 36.45
C GLY A 203 -20.15 20.11 37.69
N LEU A 204 -19.17 19.22 37.74
CA LEU A 204 -18.92 18.32 38.86
C LEU A 204 -18.55 19.10 40.11
N GLY A 205 -17.65 20.10 40.00
CA GLY A 205 -17.29 20.97 41.12
C GLY A 205 -18.50 21.69 41.73
N LYS A 206 -19.41 22.19 40.89
CA LYS A 206 -20.68 22.82 41.34
C LYS A 206 -21.61 21.81 42.02
N THR A 207 -21.69 20.60 41.49
CA THR A 207 -22.59 19.54 41.96
C THR A 207 -22.15 18.97 43.31
N ILE A 208 -20.84 18.80 43.50
CA ILE A 208 -20.25 18.25 44.73
C ILE A 208 -20.30 19.26 45.88
N GLY A 209 -20.04 20.54 45.60
CA GLY A 209 -19.97 21.59 46.63
C GLY A 209 -18.79 21.36 47.58
N ASP A 210 -19.06 21.41 48.90
CA ASP A 210 -18.04 21.23 49.95
C ASP A 210 -17.77 19.76 50.35
N ARG A 211 -18.37 18.79 49.65
CA ARG A 211 -18.20 17.36 49.95
C ARG A 211 -16.79 16.87 49.59
N SER A 212 -16.32 15.82 50.27
CA SER A 212 -15.02 15.23 50.01
C SER A 212 -15.01 14.44 48.71
N LEU A 213 -14.20 14.88 47.74
CA LEU A 213 -13.93 14.19 46.48
C LEU A 213 -12.51 13.62 46.49
N THR A 214 -12.39 12.35 46.12
CA THR A 214 -11.12 11.70 45.77
C THR A 214 -11.16 11.31 44.29
N VAL A 215 -10.21 11.80 43.50
CA VAL A 215 -10.05 11.47 42.08
C VAL A 215 -8.91 10.48 41.94
N PHE A 216 -9.20 9.31 41.37
CA PHE A 216 -8.23 8.29 41.01
C PHE A 216 -7.82 8.51 39.55
N GLU A 217 -6.60 8.97 39.36
CA GLU A 217 -5.99 9.27 38.05
C GLU A 217 -4.50 8.92 38.04
N GLY A 218 -3.97 8.51 36.88
CA GLY A 218 -2.57 8.12 36.73
C GLY A 218 -2.20 6.79 37.42
N GLY A 219 -0.97 6.31 37.20
CA GLY A 219 -0.52 4.97 37.64
C GLY A 219 -0.83 3.85 36.65
N THR A 220 -1.53 4.16 35.56
CA THR A 220 -1.70 3.33 34.36
C THR A 220 -1.09 4.02 33.15
N SER A 221 -0.73 3.26 32.11
CA SER A 221 -0.33 3.85 30.82
C SER A 221 -1.51 4.62 30.21
N ALA A 222 -1.23 5.69 29.46
CA ALA A 222 -2.28 6.41 28.75
C ALA A 222 -2.95 5.50 27.70
N PRO A 223 -4.29 5.58 27.56
CA PRO A 223 -4.98 4.82 26.54
C PRO A 223 -4.57 5.30 25.15
N LEU A 224 -4.45 4.34 24.23
CA LEU A 224 -4.12 4.60 22.84
C LEU A 224 -5.37 4.47 21.97
N ALA A 225 -5.41 5.23 20.88
CA ALA A 225 -6.49 5.15 19.90
C ALA A 225 -6.00 5.20 18.46
N LEU A 226 -6.78 4.65 17.53
CA LEU A 226 -6.57 4.74 16.10
C LEU A 226 -7.59 5.69 15.46
N VAL A 227 -7.13 6.54 14.55
CA VAL A 227 -7.99 7.38 13.70
C VAL A 227 -7.40 7.50 12.29
N ALA A 228 -8.19 8.04 11.36
CA ALA A 228 -7.73 8.49 10.04
C ALA A 228 -6.91 7.44 9.28
N ALA A 229 -7.41 6.20 9.21
CA ALA A 229 -6.82 5.21 8.32
C ALA A 229 -7.05 5.60 6.86
N GLU A 230 -5.99 5.54 6.06
CA GLU A 230 -5.99 5.94 4.66
C GLU A 230 -5.17 4.95 3.84
N ASN A 231 -5.70 4.55 2.67
CA ASN A 231 -4.98 3.71 1.72
C ASN A 231 -4.32 4.59 0.64
N ALA A 232 -3.23 5.27 1.00
CA ALA A 232 -2.48 6.15 0.11
C ALA A 232 -1.77 5.38 -1.03
N ALA A 233 -1.19 6.07 -2.01
CA ALA A 233 -0.68 5.43 -3.24
C ALA A 233 0.36 4.34 -2.94
N ALA A 234 1.36 4.67 -2.13
CA ALA A 234 2.44 3.76 -1.81
C ALA A 234 2.13 2.85 -0.59
N LYS A 235 1.47 3.39 0.44
CA LYS A 235 1.35 2.74 1.75
C LYS A 235 -0.04 2.95 2.32
N MET A 236 -0.48 2.01 3.16
CA MET A 236 -1.65 2.26 4.02
C MET A 236 -1.14 2.87 5.34
N THR A 237 -1.75 3.98 5.77
CA THR A 237 -1.36 4.70 6.98
C THR A 237 -2.52 4.78 7.95
N VAL A 238 -2.23 4.80 9.25
CA VAL A 238 -3.21 5.07 10.31
C VAL A 238 -2.56 5.92 11.40
N LYS A 239 -3.32 6.84 11.98
CA LYS A 239 -2.84 7.71 13.06
C LYS A 239 -3.07 7.04 14.41
N VAL A 240 -2.04 7.04 15.24
CA VAL A 240 -2.08 6.59 16.63
C VAL A 240 -2.11 7.82 17.53
N LEU A 241 -3.12 7.90 18.40
CA LEU A 241 -3.33 8.98 19.35
C LEU A 241 -2.98 8.53 20.77
N ARG A 242 -2.53 9.47 21.60
CA ARG A 242 -2.34 9.30 23.05
C ARG A 242 -2.57 10.61 23.81
N THR A 243 -2.74 10.52 25.13
CA THR A 243 -2.91 11.71 26.00
C THR A 243 -1.64 12.15 26.73
N ASP A 244 -0.68 11.24 26.96
CA ASP A 244 0.54 11.51 27.72
C ASP A 244 1.73 11.99 26.86
N SER A 245 2.76 12.45 27.55
CA SER A 245 4.04 12.86 26.95
C SER A 245 5.14 11.90 27.38
N GLY A 246 6.02 11.52 26.47
CA GLY A 246 7.14 10.60 26.71
C GLY A 246 7.53 9.85 25.45
N ILE A 247 8.66 9.14 25.46
CA ILE A 247 9.00 8.26 24.34
C ILE A 247 8.24 6.95 24.52
N ALA A 248 7.40 6.62 23.53
CA ALA A 248 6.64 5.37 23.50
C ALA A 248 6.72 4.77 22.09
N MET A 249 6.74 3.45 22.00
CA MET A 249 6.74 2.74 20.72
C MET A 249 5.83 1.53 20.81
N GLY A 250 5.28 1.13 19.67
CA GLY A 250 4.40 -0.03 19.59
C GLY A 250 4.22 -0.52 18.16
N THR A 251 3.22 -1.36 17.97
CA THR A 251 2.95 -1.98 16.66
C THR A 251 1.45 -2.03 16.42
N VAL A 252 1.02 -1.64 15.23
CA VAL A 252 -0.34 -1.82 14.72
C VAL A 252 -0.35 -3.06 13.84
N ARG A 253 -1.33 -3.93 14.04
CA ARG A 253 -1.54 -5.15 13.25
C ARG A 253 -2.69 -4.93 12.28
N ALA A 254 -2.52 -5.40 11.05
CA ALA A 254 -3.56 -5.43 10.03
C ALA A 254 -4.14 -6.83 9.91
N LEU A 255 -5.46 -6.94 9.95
CA LEU A 255 -6.21 -8.20 9.96
C LEU A 255 -7.19 -8.27 8.78
N ASP A 256 -7.32 -9.47 8.22
CA ASP A 256 -8.34 -9.80 7.22
C ASP A 256 -9.74 -10.00 7.85
N GLN A 257 -10.76 -10.27 7.04
CA GLN A 257 -12.14 -10.53 7.50
C GLN A 257 -12.26 -11.76 8.43
N LYS A 258 -11.28 -12.67 8.39
CA LYS A 258 -11.21 -13.89 9.22
C LYS A 258 -10.34 -13.68 10.47
N ALA A 259 -9.92 -12.45 10.75
CA ALA A 259 -8.99 -12.08 11.81
C ALA A 259 -7.58 -12.70 11.67
N SER A 260 -7.17 -13.04 10.45
CA SER A 260 -5.81 -13.49 10.13
C SER A 260 -4.89 -12.28 9.96
N PRO A 261 -3.65 -12.31 10.50
CA PRO A 261 -2.69 -11.22 10.31
C PRO A 261 -2.19 -11.14 8.86
N ILE A 262 -2.38 -9.98 8.25
CA ILE A 262 -1.86 -9.63 6.91
C ILE A 262 -0.49 -8.96 7.03
N GLY A 263 -0.30 -8.09 8.02
CA GLY A 263 0.94 -7.35 8.20
C GLY A 263 0.98 -6.55 9.50
N GLU A 264 2.16 -5.99 9.80
CA GLU A 264 2.41 -5.22 11.02
C GLU A 264 3.19 -3.94 10.68
N ALA A 265 2.84 -2.83 11.33
CA ALA A 265 3.49 -1.54 11.17
C ALA A 265 3.91 -0.99 12.54
N ARG A 266 5.16 -0.54 12.66
CA ARG A 266 5.66 0.08 13.89
C ARG A 266 5.31 1.56 13.92
N TYR A 267 5.05 2.08 15.12
CA TYR A 267 4.93 3.50 15.39
C TYR A 267 5.81 3.91 16.56
N THR A 268 6.23 5.16 16.55
CA THR A 268 7.05 5.77 17.60
C THR A 268 6.55 7.17 17.87
N PHE A 269 6.39 7.51 19.15
CA PHE A 269 6.12 8.87 19.60
C PHE A 269 7.41 9.56 20.03
N GLY A 270 7.60 10.80 19.59
CA GLY A 270 8.58 11.70 20.20
C GLY A 270 8.17 12.15 21.61
N PRO A 271 9.05 12.86 22.34
CA PRO A 271 8.84 13.21 23.74
C PRO A 271 7.56 14.01 24.03
N GLN A 272 7.09 14.82 23.07
CA GLN A 272 5.92 15.71 23.22
C GLN A 272 4.81 15.40 22.20
N ASP A 273 5.02 14.42 21.31
CA ASP A 273 4.09 14.11 20.24
C ASP A 273 2.87 13.40 20.81
N LYS A 274 1.66 13.88 20.49
CA LYS A 274 0.39 13.23 20.87
C LYS A 274 -0.21 12.41 19.75
N GLU A 275 0.38 12.51 18.56
CA GLU A 275 -0.02 11.83 17.33
C GLU A 275 1.21 11.29 16.63
N THR A 276 1.10 10.10 16.03
CA THR A 276 2.13 9.53 15.16
C THR A 276 1.46 8.66 14.09
N ASP A 277 2.18 8.34 13.02
CA ASP A 277 1.68 7.52 11.93
C ASP A 277 2.27 6.10 12.00
N ALA A 278 1.44 5.09 11.77
CA ALA A 278 1.87 3.73 11.46
C ALA A 278 1.62 3.46 9.97
N ALA A 279 2.67 3.04 9.24
CA ALA A 279 2.60 2.83 7.79
C ALA A 279 2.87 1.37 7.40
N PHE A 280 1.95 0.78 6.65
CA PHE A 280 2.04 -0.56 6.09
C PHE A 280 2.52 -0.50 4.64
N ASP A 281 3.68 -1.12 4.39
CA ASP A 281 4.28 -1.26 3.07
C ASP A 281 3.92 -2.64 2.50
N LEU A 282 2.72 -2.72 1.91
CA LEU A 282 2.12 -3.97 1.41
C LEU A 282 1.62 -3.77 -0.03
N PRO A 283 1.65 -4.81 -0.88
CA PRO A 283 0.95 -4.80 -2.17
C PRO A 283 -0.52 -4.40 -2.02
N VAL A 284 -1.08 -3.72 -3.04
CA VAL A 284 -2.45 -3.16 -2.98
C VAL A 284 -3.51 -4.24 -2.76
N GLU A 285 -3.28 -5.46 -3.26
CA GLU A 285 -4.15 -6.61 -3.06
C GLU A 285 -4.28 -6.94 -1.59
N LEU A 286 -3.13 -7.09 -0.90
CA LEU A 286 -3.10 -7.35 0.53
C LEU A 286 -3.67 -6.16 1.32
N ARG A 287 -3.45 -4.91 0.89
CA ARG A 287 -4.04 -3.73 1.53
C ARG A 287 -5.56 -3.71 1.43
N ASN A 288 -6.12 -4.13 0.30
CA ASN A 288 -7.57 -4.16 0.08
C ASN A 288 -8.29 -5.28 0.85
N ASP A 289 -7.55 -6.29 1.29
CA ASP A 289 -8.05 -7.39 2.14
C ASP A 289 -8.10 -7.02 3.63
N ILE A 290 -7.49 -5.91 4.03
CA ILE A 290 -7.48 -5.43 5.41
C ILE A 290 -8.86 -4.88 5.76
N THR A 291 -9.46 -5.45 6.80
CA THR A 291 -10.78 -5.04 7.31
C THR A 291 -10.69 -4.43 8.71
N ARG A 292 -9.60 -4.67 9.42
CA ARG A 292 -9.39 -4.23 10.80
C ARG A 292 -7.93 -3.92 11.04
N LEU A 293 -7.67 -2.77 11.65
CA LEU A 293 -6.40 -2.39 12.23
C LEU A 293 -6.54 -2.38 13.75
N GLU A 294 -5.55 -2.89 14.47
CA GLU A 294 -5.56 -2.88 15.93
C GLU A 294 -4.16 -2.63 16.51
N ILE A 295 -4.09 -1.94 17.65
CA ILE A 295 -2.84 -1.75 18.39
C ILE A 295 -2.53 -3.02 19.19
N SER A 296 -1.35 -3.59 18.98
CA SER A 296 -0.92 -4.79 19.69
C SER A 296 -0.79 -4.54 21.20
N GLY A 297 -1.50 -5.32 22.01
CA GLY A 297 -1.45 -5.25 23.47
C GLY A 297 -2.43 -4.23 24.08
N GLU A 298 -3.17 -3.47 23.28
CA GLU A 298 -4.16 -2.50 23.76
C GLU A 298 -5.58 -3.04 23.57
N ARG A 299 -6.25 -3.41 24.67
CA ARG A 299 -7.62 -3.96 24.64
C ARG A 299 -8.65 -2.85 24.80
N SER A 300 -8.98 -2.18 23.70
CA SER A 300 -9.98 -1.12 23.67
C SER A 300 -10.66 -1.01 22.30
N ALA A 301 -11.94 -0.64 22.27
CA ALA A 301 -12.63 -0.26 21.04
C ALA A 301 -11.99 0.94 20.33
N GLY A 302 -11.35 1.86 21.08
CA GLY A 302 -10.63 2.99 20.49
C GLY A 302 -9.30 2.59 19.84
N ALA A 303 -8.71 1.47 20.27
CA ALA A 303 -7.49 0.92 19.69
C ALA A 303 -7.73 0.10 18.41
N VAL A 304 -8.99 0.05 17.93
CA VAL A 304 -9.41 -0.67 16.72
C VAL A 304 -9.95 0.31 15.69
N GLN A 305 -9.46 0.21 14.45
CA GLN A 305 -10.00 0.93 13.30
C GLN A 305 -10.50 -0.09 12.26
N LEU A 306 -11.79 -0.07 11.99
CA LEU A 306 -12.47 -0.86 10.98
C LEU A 306 -12.41 -0.16 9.62
N LEU A 307 -12.24 -0.97 8.58
CA LEU A 307 -12.15 -0.55 7.18
C LEU A 307 -13.27 -1.22 6.36
N ASP A 308 -13.88 -0.46 5.46
CA ASP A 308 -14.86 -0.97 4.50
C ASP A 308 -14.42 -0.77 3.04
N LYS A 309 -15.31 -1.08 2.10
CA LYS A 309 -15.04 -0.99 0.65
C LYS A 309 -14.63 0.41 0.17
N ARG A 310 -14.98 1.49 0.88
CA ARG A 310 -14.63 2.87 0.52
C ARG A 310 -13.13 3.14 0.62
N TRP A 311 -12.40 2.32 1.39
CA TRP A 311 -10.94 2.40 1.56
C TRP A 311 -10.13 1.52 0.60
N ARG A 312 -10.80 0.75 -0.28
CA ARG A 312 -10.13 -0.08 -1.28
C ARG A 312 -9.63 0.77 -2.45
N ARG A 313 -8.35 0.65 -2.78
CA ARG A 313 -7.73 1.31 -3.94
C ARG A 313 -7.79 0.37 -5.14
N ARG A 314 -8.24 0.84 -6.30
CA ARG A 314 -8.43 0.00 -7.50
C ARG A 314 -7.12 -0.14 -8.26
N ALA A 315 -6.76 -1.36 -8.62
CA ALA A 315 -5.67 -1.61 -9.56
C ALA A 315 -6.20 -1.43 -10.99
N ILE A 316 -5.54 -0.60 -11.79
CA ILE A 316 -5.93 -0.28 -13.16
C ILE A 316 -4.76 -0.59 -14.08
N GLY A 317 -5.00 -1.42 -15.10
CA GLY A 317 -4.01 -1.67 -16.15
C GLY A 317 -4.12 -0.63 -17.26
N ILE A 318 -3.01 -0.04 -17.69
CA ILE A 318 -2.97 0.84 -18.86
C ILE A 318 -2.07 0.21 -19.92
N VAL A 319 -2.62 0.06 -21.11
CA VAL A 319 -1.92 -0.43 -22.30
C VAL A 319 -1.99 0.65 -23.37
N SER A 320 -0.85 0.92 -24.00
CA SER A 320 -0.72 1.92 -25.05
C SER A 320 -0.35 1.28 -26.38
N GLY A 321 -0.95 1.75 -27.46
CA GLY A 321 -0.58 1.38 -28.83
C GLY A 321 0.52 2.24 -29.43
N ALA A 322 0.88 3.37 -28.79
CA ALA A 322 1.77 4.37 -29.37
C ALA A 322 3.24 3.91 -29.44
N THR A 323 3.90 4.21 -30.57
CA THR A 323 5.32 3.99 -30.84
C THR A 323 6.22 5.05 -30.18
N SER A 324 5.70 6.27 -29.96
CA SER A 324 6.48 7.42 -29.47
C SER A 324 6.80 7.43 -27.96
N GLU A 325 6.40 6.41 -27.19
CA GLU A 325 6.61 6.39 -25.74
C GLU A 325 8.08 6.43 -25.33
N THR A 326 8.96 5.90 -26.19
CA THR A 326 10.40 5.83 -25.91
C THR A 326 11.14 7.14 -26.23
N ALA A 327 10.66 7.91 -27.21
CA ALA A 327 11.35 9.11 -27.70
C ALA A 327 10.93 10.39 -26.94
N GLN A 328 9.66 10.53 -26.55
CA GLN A 328 9.14 11.71 -25.85
C GLN A 328 8.13 11.33 -24.74
N PRO A 329 8.59 10.84 -23.57
CA PRO A 329 7.71 10.29 -22.54
C PRO A 329 6.66 11.26 -21.99
N LEU A 330 6.93 12.57 -22.02
CA LEU A 330 6.00 13.60 -21.52
C LEU A 330 4.80 13.84 -22.44
N LEU A 331 4.89 13.44 -23.72
CA LEU A 331 3.79 13.55 -24.68
C LEU A 331 3.00 12.23 -24.80
N ALA A 332 3.42 11.18 -24.11
CA ALA A 332 2.81 9.87 -24.20
C ALA A 332 1.43 9.84 -23.50
N PRO A 333 0.43 9.14 -24.07
CA PRO A 333 -0.86 8.94 -23.41
C PRO A 333 -0.76 8.34 -22.00
N THR A 334 0.20 7.43 -21.80
CA THR A 334 0.48 6.78 -20.52
C THR A 334 0.88 7.76 -19.43
N PHE A 335 1.57 8.86 -19.77
CA PHE A 335 1.96 9.89 -18.82
C PHE A 335 0.75 10.61 -18.22
N TYR A 336 -0.15 11.10 -19.07
CA TYR A 336 -1.35 11.82 -18.64
C TYR A 336 -2.30 10.92 -17.85
N LEU A 337 -2.57 9.70 -18.34
CA LEU A 337 -3.44 8.75 -17.65
C LEU A 337 -2.89 8.37 -16.27
N THR A 338 -1.59 8.08 -16.18
CA THR A 338 -0.95 7.75 -14.89
C THR A 338 -1.08 8.90 -13.91
N ARG A 339 -0.81 10.15 -14.34
CA ARG A 339 -0.92 11.32 -13.49
C ARG A 339 -2.35 11.59 -13.05
N ALA A 340 -3.33 11.43 -13.93
CA ALA A 340 -4.74 11.66 -13.63
C ALA A 340 -5.32 10.60 -12.67
N LEU A 341 -4.91 9.33 -12.80
CA LEU A 341 -5.42 8.22 -12.00
C LEU A 341 -4.67 8.01 -10.68
N ALA A 342 -3.40 8.43 -10.61
CA ALA A 342 -2.54 8.24 -9.45
C ALA A 342 -3.15 8.67 -8.11
N PRO A 343 -3.99 9.72 -7.99
CA PRO A 343 -4.56 10.10 -6.70
C PRO A 343 -5.53 9.05 -6.11
N PHE A 344 -6.26 8.31 -6.94
CA PHE A 344 -7.37 7.43 -6.50
C PHE A 344 -7.28 5.97 -6.97
N ALA A 345 -6.27 5.61 -7.76
CA ALA A 345 -6.02 4.25 -8.20
C ALA A 345 -4.55 3.83 -8.01
N ASP A 346 -4.30 2.52 -8.07
CA ASP A 346 -2.98 1.94 -8.28
C ASP A 346 -2.83 1.64 -9.77
N VAL A 347 -1.93 2.35 -10.45
CA VAL A 347 -1.81 2.31 -11.90
C VAL A 347 -0.68 1.37 -12.29
N ARG A 348 -1.00 0.36 -13.11
CA ARG A 348 -0.04 -0.58 -13.69
C ARG A 348 0.12 -0.30 -15.17
N LEU A 349 1.34 0.01 -15.57
CA LEU A 349 1.70 0.15 -16.97
C LEU A 349 2.11 -1.21 -17.50
N ALA A 350 1.70 -1.53 -18.73
CA ALA A 350 2.19 -2.74 -19.38
C ALA A 350 3.71 -2.63 -19.57
N ASP A 351 4.43 -3.71 -19.31
CA ASP A 351 5.87 -3.77 -19.55
C ASP A 351 6.19 -3.48 -21.03
N LYS A 352 7.42 -3.02 -21.32
CA LYS A 352 7.88 -2.70 -22.68
C LYS A 352 7.74 -3.93 -23.60
N GLY A 353 6.67 -3.97 -24.38
CA GLY A 353 6.28 -5.12 -25.20
C GLY A 353 5.06 -4.82 -26.06
N SER A 354 4.52 -5.84 -26.72
CA SER A 354 3.30 -5.67 -27.55
C SER A 354 2.07 -5.36 -26.66
N PRO A 355 1.09 -4.55 -27.12
CA PRO A 355 -0.15 -4.32 -26.37
C PRO A 355 -0.87 -5.61 -26.00
N GLN A 356 -0.79 -6.63 -26.87
CA GLN A 356 -1.44 -7.92 -26.66
C GLN A 356 -0.88 -8.66 -25.45
N GLN A 357 0.43 -8.57 -25.20
CA GLN A 357 1.07 -9.13 -24.01
C GLN A 357 0.62 -8.38 -22.75
N GLY A 358 0.61 -7.03 -22.78
CA GLY A 358 0.16 -6.22 -21.65
C GLY A 358 -1.29 -6.50 -21.26
N ILE A 359 -2.19 -6.59 -22.24
CA ILE A 359 -3.59 -6.98 -22.02
C ILE A 359 -3.66 -8.38 -21.39
N THR A 360 -2.91 -9.34 -21.91
CA THR A 360 -2.88 -10.72 -21.38
C THR A 360 -2.42 -10.74 -19.92
N GLN A 361 -1.33 -10.04 -19.60
CA GLN A 361 -0.80 -9.90 -18.24
C GLN A 361 -1.86 -9.35 -17.27
N PHE A 362 -2.59 -8.32 -17.66
CA PHE A 362 -3.62 -7.70 -16.82
C PHE A 362 -4.87 -8.58 -16.64
N LEU A 363 -5.26 -9.33 -17.66
CA LEU A 363 -6.32 -10.33 -17.55
C LEU A 363 -5.94 -11.46 -16.60
N ASP A 364 -4.70 -11.95 -16.66
CA ASP A 364 -4.21 -13.01 -15.78
C ASP A 364 -4.08 -12.53 -14.32
N GLN A 365 -3.72 -11.26 -14.12
CA GLN A 365 -3.75 -10.58 -12.81
C GLN A 365 -5.17 -10.26 -12.29
N LYS A 366 -6.21 -10.50 -13.10
CA LYS A 366 -7.62 -10.22 -12.78
C LYS A 366 -7.87 -8.76 -12.37
N LEU A 367 -7.26 -7.82 -13.09
CA LEU A 367 -7.51 -6.41 -12.83
C LEU A 367 -9.00 -6.08 -13.09
N PRO A 368 -9.64 -5.24 -12.25
CA PRO A 368 -11.05 -4.85 -12.42
C PRO A 368 -11.27 -3.86 -13.56
N MET A 369 -10.22 -3.16 -13.99
CA MET A 369 -10.28 -2.17 -15.06
C MET A 369 -9.02 -2.22 -15.93
N ILE A 370 -9.22 -2.10 -17.25
CA ILE A 370 -8.17 -2.00 -18.25
C ILE A 370 -8.45 -0.78 -19.13
N ILE A 371 -7.44 0.06 -19.34
CA ILE A 371 -7.48 1.23 -20.22
C ILE A 371 -6.59 0.95 -21.44
N LEU A 372 -7.15 1.07 -22.63
CA LEU A 372 -6.44 0.94 -23.90
C LEU A 372 -6.33 2.31 -24.57
N ALA A 373 -5.12 2.84 -24.66
CA ALA A 373 -4.83 4.11 -25.30
C ALA A 373 -4.31 3.89 -26.72
N ASP A 374 -5.09 4.30 -27.73
CA ASP A 374 -4.74 4.18 -29.16
C ASP A 374 -4.28 2.77 -29.58
N VAL A 375 -4.90 1.73 -29.01
CA VAL A 375 -4.73 0.34 -29.49
C VAL A 375 -5.74 0.12 -30.60
N GLY A 376 -5.27 -0.16 -31.82
CA GLY A 376 -6.13 -0.41 -32.97
C GLY A 376 -6.64 -1.84 -33.00
N THR A 377 -5.82 -2.75 -33.53
CA THR A 377 -6.22 -4.14 -33.77
C THR A 377 -5.84 -5.06 -32.61
N ILE A 378 -6.82 -5.84 -32.13
CA ILE A 378 -6.63 -6.87 -31.09
C ILE A 378 -6.84 -8.25 -31.73
N ALA A 379 -5.93 -9.19 -31.45
CA ALA A 379 -6.00 -10.58 -31.94
C ALA A 379 -7.35 -11.24 -31.55
N PRO A 380 -7.93 -12.08 -32.42
CA PRO A 380 -9.26 -12.67 -32.20
C PRO A 380 -9.40 -13.40 -30.87
N GLU A 381 -8.41 -14.21 -30.49
CA GLU A 381 -8.42 -15.00 -29.25
C GLU A 381 -8.41 -14.10 -28.01
N LEU A 382 -7.64 -13.01 -28.06
CA LEU A 382 -7.56 -12.04 -26.96
C LEU A 382 -8.83 -11.19 -26.86
N ARG A 383 -9.47 -10.90 -28.00
CA ARG A 383 -10.75 -10.20 -28.07
C ARG A 383 -11.85 -11.01 -27.38
N GLU A 384 -11.91 -12.32 -27.61
CA GLU A 384 -12.87 -13.20 -26.93
C GLU A 384 -12.64 -13.21 -25.41
N ARG A 385 -11.38 -13.28 -24.96
CA ARG A 385 -11.03 -13.20 -23.53
C ARG A 385 -11.46 -11.86 -22.91
N LEU A 386 -11.24 -10.74 -23.62
CA LEU A 386 -11.67 -9.42 -23.16
C LEU A 386 -13.20 -9.32 -23.05
N ASN A 387 -13.94 -9.82 -24.05
CA ASN A 387 -15.41 -9.86 -23.98
C ASN A 387 -15.89 -10.67 -22.78
N ALA A 388 -15.33 -11.88 -22.56
CA ALA A 388 -15.69 -12.71 -21.42
C ALA A 388 -15.36 -12.04 -20.06
N TRP A 389 -14.25 -11.31 -19.97
CA TRP A 389 -13.87 -10.56 -18.78
C TRP A 389 -14.80 -9.37 -18.52
N VAL A 390 -15.17 -8.62 -19.56
CA VAL A 390 -16.18 -7.54 -19.46
C VAL A 390 -17.53 -8.13 -19.01
N ASP A 391 -17.97 -9.24 -19.59
CA ASP A 391 -19.24 -9.88 -19.21
C ASP A 391 -19.28 -10.30 -17.73
N GLN A 392 -18.12 -10.61 -17.14
CA GLN A 392 -17.96 -10.95 -15.73
C GLN A 392 -17.86 -9.75 -14.78
N GLY A 393 -17.87 -8.52 -15.30
CA GLY A 393 -17.82 -7.29 -14.49
C GLY A 393 -16.60 -6.40 -14.73
N GLY A 394 -15.73 -6.75 -15.69
CA GLY A 394 -14.59 -5.90 -16.06
C GLY A 394 -15.01 -4.57 -16.68
N VAL A 395 -14.23 -3.52 -16.42
CA VAL A 395 -14.43 -2.19 -17.05
C VAL A 395 -13.34 -1.91 -18.07
N LEU A 396 -13.72 -1.87 -19.35
CA LEU A 396 -12.84 -1.51 -20.46
C LEU A 396 -13.02 -0.04 -20.83
N VAL A 397 -11.96 0.75 -20.71
CA VAL A 397 -11.94 2.14 -21.19
C VAL A 397 -11.02 2.22 -22.39
N ARG A 398 -11.47 2.87 -23.46
CA ARG A 398 -10.67 3.09 -24.67
C ARG A 398 -10.51 4.56 -24.94
N PHE A 399 -9.32 4.93 -25.39
CA PHE A 399 -9.04 6.24 -25.96
C PHE A 399 -8.78 6.10 -27.44
N ALA A 400 -9.42 6.95 -28.23
CA ALA A 400 -9.20 7.02 -29.65
C ALA A 400 -7.80 7.55 -29.99
N GLY A 401 -7.40 7.33 -31.23
CA GLY A 401 -6.15 7.81 -31.77
C GLY A 401 -5.99 7.34 -33.22
N PRO A 402 -4.87 7.66 -33.88
CA PRO A 402 -4.64 7.32 -35.27
C PRO A 402 -4.83 5.82 -35.59
N ARG A 403 -4.44 4.92 -34.69
CA ARG A 403 -4.52 3.47 -34.90
C ARG A 403 -5.95 2.98 -34.77
N LEU A 404 -6.66 3.42 -33.72
CA LEU A 404 -8.08 3.06 -33.53
C LEU A 404 -8.96 3.62 -34.65
N ALA A 405 -8.64 4.81 -35.20
CA ALA A 405 -9.42 5.43 -36.28
C ALA A 405 -9.43 4.63 -37.58
N GLN A 406 -8.41 3.80 -37.82
CA GLN A 406 -8.27 2.97 -39.02
C GLN A 406 -8.69 1.51 -38.79
N ALA A 407 -8.78 1.08 -37.53
CA ALA A 407 -9.13 -0.28 -37.16
C ALA A 407 -10.66 -0.50 -37.16
N GLU A 408 -11.09 -1.72 -37.47
CA GLU A 408 -12.43 -2.20 -37.15
C GLU A 408 -12.36 -2.97 -35.83
N ASP A 409 -13.02 -2.45 -34.79
CA ASP A 409 -13.05 -3.05 -33.46
C ASP A 409 -14.49 -3.14 -32.93
N ASP A 410 -14.84 -4.25 -32.29
CA ASP A 410 -16.15 -4.52 -31.67
C ASP A 410 -16.12 -4.32 -30.14
N LEU A 411 -14.95 -4.03 -29.57
CA LEU A 411 -14.73 -3.68 -28.16
C LEU A 411 -14.93 -2.17 -27.91
N VAL A 412 -15.84 -1.55 -28.66
CA VAL A 412 -16.29 -0.16 -28.50
C VAL A 412 -17.81 -0.13 -28.33
N PRO A 413 -18.38 0.93 -27.72
CA PRO A 413 -19.81 0.99 -27.43
C PRO A 413 -20.68 1.24 -28.67
N VAL A 414 -20.07 1.82 -29.71
CA VAL A 414 -20.73 2.33 -30.92
C VAL A 414 -19.87 2.00 -32.14
N LYS A 415 -20.52 1.83 -33.30
CA LYS A 415 -19.79 1.67 -34.56
C LYS A 415 -19.07 2.96 -34.93
N LEU A 416 -17.84 2.85 -35.40
CA LEU A 416 -16.99 4.00 -35.73
C LEU A 416 -16.95 4.20 -37.24
N ARG A 417 -16.99 5.47 -37.66
CA ARG A 417 -16.68 5.84 -39.04
C ARG A 417 -15.18 5.67 -39.27
N LYS A 418 -14.80 5.15 -40.44
CA LYS A 418 -13.39 5.03 -40.82
C LYS A 418 -12.75 6.41 -40.97
N GLY A 419 -11.58 6.58 -40.36
CA GLY A 419 -10.84 7.83 -40.35
C GLY A 419 -11.25 8.78 -39.21
N GLY A 420 -10.43 9.82 -38.99
CA GLY A 420 -10.69 10.87 -38.01
C GLY A 420 -11.28 12.13 -38.66
N ARG A 421 -12.10 12.87 -37.89
CA ARG A 421 -12.50 14.24 -38.21
C ARG A 421 -11.43 15.20 -37.69
N THR A 422 -10.95 16.09 -38.55
CA THR A 422 -10.08 17.22 -38.20
C THR A 422 -10.89 18.51 -38.19
N LEU A 423 -10.74 19.32 -37.15
CA LEU A 423 -11.42 20.58 -36.92
C LEU A 423 -10.38 21.70 -36.87
N GLY A 424 -10.59 22.78 -37.62
CA GLY A 424 -9.77 23.99 -37.57
C GLY A 424 -8.53 24.01 -38.45
N GLY A 425 -8.37 23.05 -39.37
CA GLY A 425 -7.28 23.06 -40.35
C GLY A 425 -7.49 24.03 -41.51
N SER A 426 -6.41 24.42 -42.17
CA SER A 426 -6.37 25.40 -43.28
C SER A 426 -7.30 25.10 -44.48
N LEU A 427 -7.67 23.83 -44.65
CA LEU A 427 -8.60 23.33 -45.68
C LEU A 427 -9.99 22.96 -45.15
N THR A 428 -10.23 23.06 -43.84
CA THR A 428 -11.50 22.74 -43.19
C THR A 428 -12.17 23.99 -42.65
N TRP A 429 -13.41 24.23 -43.09
CA TRP A 429 -14.22 25.39 -42.66
C TRP A 429 -14.77 25.26 -41.23
N GLU A 430 -14.54 24.12 -40.56
CA GLU A 430 -15.06 23.81 -39.23
C GLU A 430 -14.10 24.33 -38.15
N LYS A 431 -14.62 25.01 -37.13
CA LYS A 431 -13.81 25.49 -35.99
C LYS A 431 -13.59 24.36 -34.97
N PRO A 432 -12.46 24.38 -34.22
CA PRO A 432 -12.31 23.53 -33.04
C PRO A 432 -13.51 23.67 -32.09
N GLN A 433 -13.89 22.57 -31.46
CA GLN A 433 -15.13 22.48 -30.68
C GLN A 433 -14.84 22.45 -29.18
N HIS A 434 -15.76 23.00 -28.39
CA HIS A 434 -15.73 22.93 -26.92
C HIS A 434 -16.66 21.85 -26.38
N LEU A 435 -16.52 21.52 -25.09
CA LEU A 435 -17.42 20.59 -24.42
C LEU A 435 -18.82 21.21 -24.26
N ALA A 436 -19.84 20.43 -24.59
CA ALA A 436 -21.21 20.76 -24.19
C ALA A 436 -21.44 20.45 -22.71
N THR A 437 -22.63 20.80 -22.22
CA THR A 437 -23.05 20.43 -20.86
C THR A 437 -23.20 18.92 -20.74
N PHE A 438 -22.70 18.34 -19.65
CA PHE A 438 -22.84 16.91 -19.38
C PHE A 438 -24.31 16.51 -19.20
N ALA A 439 -24.66 15.30 -19.65
CA ALA A 439 -25.99 14.76 -19.50
C ALA A 439 -26.38 14.64 -18.01
N ALA A 440 -27.63 14.96 -17.68
CA ALA A 440 -28.12 14.96 -16.30
C ALA A 440 -28.27 13.55 -15.70
N ASP A 441 -28.38 12.54 -16.55
CA ASP A 441 -28.59 11.12 -16.24
C ASP A 441 -27.36 10.24 -16.50
N GLY A 442 -26.21 10.85 -16.85
CA GLY A 442 -24.95 10.16 -17.13
C GLY A 442 -23.97 10.11 -15.94
N PRO A 443 -22.86 9.35 -16.05
CA PRO A 443 -21.85 9.21 -14.98
C PRO A 443 -21.10 10.51 -14.66
N PHE A 444 -21.16 11.50 -15.56
CA PHE A 444 -20.55 12.82 -15.40
C PHE A 444 -21.55 13.89 -14.94
N ALA A 445 -22.75 13.50 -14.49
CA ALA A 445 -23.74 14.42 -13.97
C ALA A 445 -23.16 15.24 -12.79
N GLY A 446 -23.31 16.57 -12.87
CA GLY A 446 -22.83 17.52 -11.86
C GLY A 446 -21.34 17.89 -11.95
N VAL A 447 -20.59 17.36 -12.91
CA VAL A 447 -19.22 17.80 -13.20
C VAL A 447 -19.26 19.20 -13.83
N ALA A 448 -18.36 20.08 -13.41
CA ALA A 448 -18.25 21.42 -13.98
C ALA A 448 -17.68 21.34 -15.42
N VAL A 449 -18.35 22.00 -16.37
CA VAL A 449 -17.89 22.06 -17.77
C VAL A 449 -16.71 23.04 -17.87
N PRO A 450 -15.52 22.58 -18.29
CA PRO A 450 -14.36 23.44 -18.45
C PRO A 450 -14.54 24.34 -19.67
N LYS A 451 -14.09 25.61 -19.58
CA LYS A 451 -14.17 26.58 -20.69
C LYS A 451 -12.92 26.62 -21.54
N ASP A 452 -11.85 26.04 -21.03
CA ASP A 452 -10.51 26.01 -21.60
C ASP A 452 -10.25 24.77 -22.44
N VAL A 453 -11.19 23.82 -22.51
CA VAL A 453 -11.01 22.60 -23.28
C VAL A 453 -11.48 22.77 -24.73
N THR A 454 -10.60 22.48 -25.66
CA THR A 454 -10.73 22.57 -27.11
C THR A 454 -10.38 21.23 -27.76
N VAL A 455 -11.29 20.72 -28.59
CA VAL A 455 -11.12 19.50 -29.38
C VAL A 455 -10.85 19.86 -30.83
N SER A 456 -9.69 19.45 -31.34
CA SER A 456 -9.24 19.69 -32.72
C SER A 456 -9.36 18.44 -33.60
N ARG A 457 -9.37 17.23 -33.01
CA ARG A 457 -9.58 15.98 -33.75
C ARG A 457 -10.40 14.98 -32.96
N GLN A 458 -11.22 14.20 -33.64
CA GLN A 458 -11.99 13.12 -33.01
C GLN A 458 -12.31 11.97 -33.98
N VAL A 459 -12.53 10.77 -33.45
CA VAL A 459 -13.14 9.67 -34.22
C VAL A 459 -14.66 9.76 -34.08
N LEU A 460 -15.39 9.73 -35.20
CA LEU A 460 -16.84 9.86 -35.18
C LEU A 460 -17.54 8.51 -35.04
N ALA A 461 -18.60 8.50 -34.24
CA ALA A 461 -19.57 7.40 -34.25
C ALA A 461 -20.43 7.44 -35.53
N GLU A 462 -20.83 6.27 -36.03
CA GLU A 462 -21.90 6.16 -37.01
C GLU A 462 -23.23 6.58 -36.35
N PRO A 463 -24.00 7.51 -36.95
CA PRO A 463 -25.30 7.87 -36.43
C PRO A 463 -26.24 6.66 -36.44
N ASP A 464 -26.74 6.29 -35.27
CA ASP A 464 -27.78 5.29 -35.10
C ASP A 464 -28.82 5.77 -34.06
N ALA A 465 -29.90 5.02 -33.88
CA ALA A 465 -30.98 5.40 -32.97
C ALA A 465 -30.61 5.27 -31.47
N VAL A 466 -29.56 4.52 -31.13
CA VAL A 466 -29.14 4.25 -29.75
C VAL A 466 -27.98 5.15 -29.30
N LEU A 467 -27.34 5.86 -30.22
CA LEU A 467 -26.16 6.68 -29.98
C LEU A 467 -26.41 7.74 -28.89
N ALA A 468 -27.57 8.38 -28.91
CA ALA A 468 -27.94 9.37 -27.90
C ALA A 468 -27.94 8.78 -26.48
N THR A 469 -28.46 7.55 -26.31
CA THR A 469 -28.48 6.86 -25.01
C THR A 469 -27.12 6.36 -24.56
N LYS A 470 -26.18 6.20 -25.50
CA LYS A 470 -24.80 5.77 -25.24
C LYS A 470 -23.83 6.93 -25.07
N SER A 471 -24.24 8.18 -25.32
CA SER A 471 -23.38 9.36 -25.19
C SER A 471 -23.39 9.89 -23.76
N TRP A 472 -22.24 9.86 -23.08
CA TRP A 472 -22.08 10.40 -21.73
C TRP A 472 -21.59 11.85 -21.72
N ALA A 473 -20.85 12.23 -22.77
CA ALA A 473 -20.40 13.60 -23.00
C ALA A 473 -20.45 13.90 -24.50
N SER A 474 -20.76 15.14 -24.85
CA SER A 474 -20.86 15.63 -26.23
C SER A 474 -20.13 16.96 -26.37
N LEU A 475 -19.82 17.33 -27.61
CA LEU A 475 -19.32 18.64 -28.01
C LEU A 475 -20.47 19.59 -28.32
N GLU A 476 -20.19 20.89 -28.43
CA GLU A 476 -21.21 21.92 -28.71
C GLU A 476 -21.98 21.68 -30.02
N ASP A 477 -21.38 20.99 -30.99
CA ASP A 477 -22.03 20.60 -32.25
C ASP A 477 -22.88 19.32 -32.15
N GLY A 478 -23.01 18.75 -30.95
CA GLY A 478 -23.80 17.54 -30.67
C GLY A 478 -23.09 16.23 -31.00
N THR A 479 -21.84 16.26 -31.44
CA THR A 479 -21.07 15.01 -31.64
C THR A 479 -20.59 14.43 -30.30
N PRO A 480 -20.61 13.10 -30.12
CA PRO A 480 -20.25 12.48 -28.85
C PRO A 480 -18.74 12.54 -28.61
N LEU A 481 -18.35 13.03 -27.42
CA LEU A 481 -16.97 13.03 -26.94
C LEU A 481 -16.65 11.75 -26.16
N VAL A 482 -17.61 11.27 -25.35
CA VAL A 482 -17.50 10.00 -24.63
C VAL A 482 -18.75 9.19 -24.84
N THR A 483 -18.57 7.94 -25.28
CA THR A 483 -19.64 6.95 -25.34
C THR A 483 -19.39 5.84 -24.33
N GLY A 484 -20.45 5.18 -23.89
CA GLY A 484 -20.34 4.02 -23.04
C GLY A 484 -21.62 3.17 -22.99
N GLU A 485 -21.42 1.89 -22.69
CA GLU A 485 -22.47 0.89 -22.66
C GLU A 485 -22.14 -0.17 -21.61
N HIS A 486 -23.18 -0.65 -20.91
CA HIS A 486 -23.08 -1.84 -20.08
C HIS A 486 -23.14 -3.10 -20.94
N ARG A 487 -22.12 -3.96 -20.81
CA ARG A 487 -22.02 -5.24 -21.49
C ARG A 487 -21.90 -6.35 -20.44
N GLY A 488 -22.90 -7.23 -20.38
CA GLY A 488 -23.03 -8.22 -19.31
C GLY A 488 -23.12 -7.56 -17.92
N LYS A 489 -22.20 -7.91 -17.01
CA LYS A 489 -22.05 -7.27 -15.69
C LYS A 489 -21.05 -6.10 -15.70
N GLY A 490 -20.31 -5.91 -16.78
CA GLY A 490 -19.25 -4.91 -16.89
C GLY A 490 -19.67 -3.67 -17.67
N LEU A 491 -18.65 -2.96 -18.15
CA LEU A 491 -18.79 -1.65 -18.80
C LEU A 491 -17.74 -1.49 -19.89
N VAL A 492 -18.14 -0.96 -21.04
CA VAL A 492 -17.23 -0.54 -22.11
C VAL A 492 -17.45 0.95 -22.35
N SER A 493 -16.37 1.73 -22.37
CA SER A 493 -16.41 3.17 -22.67
C SER A 493 -15.34 3.55 -23.68
N LEU A 494 -15.67 4.52 -24.54
CA LEU A 494 -14.77 5.10 -25.52
C LEU A 494 -14.74 6.62 -25.37
N PHE A 495 -13.55 7.17 -25.16
CA PHE A 495 -13.24 8.58 -25.39
C PHE A 495 -12.88 8.74 -26.87
N HIS A 496 -13.63 9.59 -27.58
CA HIS A 496 -13.49 9.82 -29.03
C HIS A 496 -12.27 10.69 -29.38
N VAL A 497 -11.43 11.00 -28.40
CA VAL A 497 -10.18 11.75 -28.48
C VAL A 497 -9.00 10.93 -27.92
N SER A 498 -7.77 11.35 -28.19
CA SER A 498 -6.58 10.76 -27.58
C SER A 498 -6.46 11.11 -26.09
N ALA A 499 -5.78 10.24 -25.34
CA ALA A 499 -5.39 10.48 -23.95
C ALA A 499 -4.14 11.38 -23.83
N ASP A 500 -3.76 12.07 -24.90
CA ASP A 500 -2.66 13.02 -24.95
C ASP A 500 -3.13 14.34 -25.59
N MET A 501 -2.23 15.31 -25.71
CA MET A 501 -2.57 16.65 -26.20
C MET A 501 -2.71 16.77 -27.73
N ARG A 502 -2.53 15.70 -28.50
CA ARG A 502 -2.47 15.80 -29.97
C ARG A 502 -3.83 16.10 -30.60
N TRP A 503 -4.92 15.63 -29.99
CA TRP A 503 -6.28 15.77 -30.53
C TRP A 503 -7.17 16.70 -29.69
N SER A 504 -6.82 16.92 -28.43
CA SER A 504 -7.51 17.82 -27.51
C SER A 504 -6.62 18.19 -26.34
N ASP A 505 -6.88 19.33 -25.70
CA ASP A 505 -6.29 19.73 -24.42
C ASP A 505 -7.03 19.12 -23.19
N LEU A 506 -8.05 18.29 -23.39
CA LEU A 506 -8.82 17.64 -22.32
C LEU A 506 -7.91 16.98 -21.26
N PRO A 507 -6.83 16.23 -21.61
CA PRO A 507 -5.95 15.62 -20.60
C PRO A 507 -5.23 16.59 -19.66
N MET A 508 -5.21 17.89 -19.97
CA MET A 508 -4.65 18.94 -19.11
C MET A 508 -5.68 19.53 -18.13
N SER A 509 -6.97 19.23 -18.30
CA SER A 509 -8.04 19.80 -17.49
C SER A 509 -8.28 19.04 -16.19
N GLY A 510 -8.77 19.74 -15.16
CA GLY A 510 -9.26 19.08 -13.93
C GLY A 510 -10.47 18.18 -14.19
N THR A 511 -11.30 18.52 -15.18
CA THR A 511 -12.46 17.73 -15.61
C THR A 511 -12.06 16.33 -16.09
N PHE A 512 -10.91 16.17 -16.74
CA PHE A 512 -10.41 14.86 -17.14
C PHE A 512 -10.15 13.93 -15.93
N VAL A 513 -9.58 14.49 -14.86
CA VAL A 513 -9.35 13.77 -13.59
C VAL A 513 -10.69 13.35 -12.97
N GLU A 514 -11.66 14.25 -12.95
CA GLU A 514 -13.01 13.94 -12.43
C GLU A 514 -13.73 12.90 -13.28
N MET A 515 -13.68 12.99 -14.61
CA MET A 515 -14.28 12.01 -15.52
C MET A 515 -13.68 10.62 -15.29
N LEU A 516 -12.35 10.51 -15.24
CA LEU A 516 -11.68 9.24 -14.96
C LEU A 516 -12.05 8.69 -13.58
N ARG A 517 -12.11 9.54 -12.54
CA ARG A 517 -12.56 9.14 -11.20
C ARG A 517 -13.95 8.53 -11.22
N ARG A 518 -14.92 9.16 -11.90
CA ARG A 518 -16.29 8.65 -12.04
C ARG A 518 -16.32 7.28 -12.73
N VAL A 519 -15.49 7.09 -13.76
CA VAL A 519 -15.38 5.79 -14.46
C VAL A 519 -14.76 4.72 -13.56
N VAL A 520 -13.76 5.06 -12.75
CA VAL A 520 -13.17 4.16 -11.75
C VAL A 520 -14.19 3.75 -10.68
N ASP A 521 -15.00 4.68 -10.19
CA ASP A 521 -16.03 4.40 -9.20
C ASP A 521 -17.08 3.39 -9.71
N MET A 522 -17.37 3.41 -11.02
CA MET A 522 -18.28 2.44 -11.66
C MET A 522 -17.73 1.00 -11.70
N SER A 523 -16.41 0.81 -11.69
CA SER A 523 -15.78 -0.53 -11.68
C SER A 523 -16.01 -1.36 -10.40
N GLY A 524 -16.69 -0.78 -9.40
CA GLY A 524 -17.03 -1.44 -8.13
C GLY A 524 -18.50 -1.85 -7.96
N TYR A 525 -19.40 -1.48 -8.88
CA TYR A 525 -20.83 -1.78 -8.77
C TYR A 525 -21.18 -3.13 -9.44
N THR A 526 -20.88 -4.24 -8.77
CA THR A 526 -21.43 -5.56 -9.16
C THR A 526 -22.82 -5.83 -8.58
N SER A 527 -23.48 -4.83 -8.01
CA SER A 527 -24.88 -4.90 -7.58
C SER A 527 -25.70 -3.89 -8.35
N LYS A 528 -26.55 -4.35 -9.27
CA LYS A 528 -27.65 -3.54 -9.80
C LYS A 528 -28.48 -3.04 -8.60
N PRO A 529 -28.84 -1.75 -8.54
CA PRO A 529 -30.13 -1.38 -7.99
C PRO A 529 -31.16 -2.14 -8.82
N GLY A 530 -31.94 -3.01 -8.18
CA GLY A 530 -33.10 -3.60 -8.84
C GLY A 530 -33.96 -2.48 -9.42
N ALA A 531 -34.58 -2.73 -10.57
CA ALA A 531 -35.55 -1.82 -11.17
C ALA A 531 -36.73 -1.62 -10.21
N GLY A 532 -36.60 -0.65 -9.32
CA GLY A 532 -37.67 -0.04 -8.57
C GLY A 532 -38.10 1.22 -9.31
N VAL A 533 -39.39 1.28 -9.61
CA VAL A 533 -40.08 2.42 -10.20
C VAL A 533 -39.61 3.71 -9.53
N ALA A 534 -39.35 4.75 -10.33
CA ALA A 534 -39.08 6.11 -9.88
C ALA A 534 -40.03 6.50 -8.74
N GLY A 535 -39.49 6.49 -7.53
CA GLY A 535 -40.12 6.89 -6.29
C GLY A 535 -39.01 7.45 -5.41
N GLU A 536 -39.25 8.65 -4.90
CA GLU A 536 -38.45 9.46 -3.97
C GLU A 536 -37.22 8.78 -3.35
N ALA A 537 -36.09 9.49 -3.39
CA ALA A 537 -34.82 9.11 -2.76
C ALA A 537 -34.98 8.79 -1.26
N THR A 538 -35.43 7.58 -0.94
CA THR A 538 -35.38 7.02 0.40
C THR A 538 -33.93 6.63 0.64
N THR A 539 -33.27 7.36 1.52
CA THR A 539 -31.92 7.05 1.99
C THR A 539 -31.86 5.58 2.42
N GLU A 540 -31.11 4.76 1.68
CA GLU A 540 -30.98 3.33 1.95
C GLU A 540 -30.34 3.17 3.34
N THR A 541 -31.06 2.58 4.29
CA THR A 541 -30.57 2.35 5.65
C THR A 541 -30.01 0.95 5.79
N VAL A 542 -28.89 0.82 6.51
CA VAL A 542 -28.20 -0.44 6.75
C VAL A 542 -28.32 -0.86 8.21
N ALA A 543 -28.68 -2.12 8.44
CA ALA A 543 -28.83 -2.69 9.78
C ALA A 543 -27.47 -3.11 10.37
N PRO A 544 -27.29 -3.10 11.70
CA PRO A 544 -26.05 -3.56 12.34
C PRO A 544 -25.84 -5.07 12.12
N LEU A 545 -24.62 -5.46 11.74
CA LEU A 545 -24.22 -6.85 11.49
C LEU A 545 -23.36 -7.40 12.64
N HIS A 546 -22.24 -6.75 12.94
CA HIS A 546 -21.31 -7.11 14.02
C HIS A 546 -20.82 -5.85 14.72
N ILE A 547 -20.92 -5.79 16.05
CA ILE A 547 -20.56 -4.60 16.84
C ILE A 547 -19.36 -4.92 17.72
N LEU A 548 -18.47 -3.94 17.93
CA LEU A 548 -17.37 -4.02 18.87
C LEU A 548 -17.88 -3.82 20.31
N ASP A 549 -17.41 -4.62 21.24
CA ASP A 549 -17.51 -4.34 22.67
C ASP A 549 -16.45 -3.30 23.11
N GLY A 550 -16.51 -2.84 24.36
CA GLY A 550 -15.56 -1.84 24.86
C GLY A 550 -14.10 -2.27 24.84
N PHE A 551 -13.81 -3.58 24.77
CA PHE A 551 -12.47 -4.13 24.66
C PHE A 551 -11.99 -4.28 23.21
N GLY A 552 -12.83 -3.95 22.22
CA GLY A 552 -12.53 -4.06 20.80
C GLY A 552 -12.76 -5.48 20.23
N ALA A 553 -13.51 -6.34 20.90
CA ALA A 553 -13.90 -7.66 20.39
C ALA A 553 -15.26 -7.60 19.68
N PHE A 554 -15.42 -8.36 18.59
CA PHE A 554 -16.70 -8.43 17.89
C PHE A 554 -17.72 -9.29 18.66
N GLY A 555 -18.95 -8.79 18.73
CA GLY A 555 -20.10 -9.46 19.29
C GLY A 555 -21.39 -9.20 18.50
N PRO A 556 -22.50 -9.82 18.91
CA PRO A 556 -23.81 -9.55 18.33
C PRO A 556 -24.24 -8.10 18.62
N PRO A 557 -24.95 -7.44 17.70
CA PRO A 557 -25.49 -6.10 17.96
C PRO A 557 -26.43 -6.09 19.17
N PRO A 558 -26.32 -5.10 20.07
CA PRO A 558 -27.28 -4.95 21.17
C PRO A 558 -28.65 -4.55 20.63
N ALA A 559 -29.72 -4.87 21.36
CA ALA A 559 -31.09 -4.51 20.98
C ALA A 559 -31.33 -2.98 20.88
N THR A 560 -30.43 -2.18 21.46
CA THR A 560 -30.45 -0.72 21.38
C THR A 560 -29.83 -0.16 20.11
N ALA A 561 -29.09 -0.96 19.33
CA ALA A 561 -28.44 -0.50 18.10
C ALA A 561 -29.47 -0.23 17.00
N LYS A 562 -29.46 0.99 16.46
CA LYS A 562 -30.36 1.44 15.41
C LYS A 562 -29.72 1.30 14.02
N PRO A 563 -30.50 1.04 12.95
CA PRO A 563 -30.03 1.17 11.57
C PRO A 563 -29.57 2.60 11.28
N LEU A 564 -28.67 2.75 10.32
CA LEU A 564 -28.09 4.04 9.92
C LEU A 564 -28.07 4.22 8.39
N PRO A 565 -27.97 5.46 7.89
CA PRO A 565 -27.84 5.73 6.45
C PRO A 565 -26.59 5.10 5.82
N ALA A 566 -26.70 4.60 4.59
CA ALA A 566 -25.58 3.99 3.85
C ALA A 566 -24.41 4.94 3.57
N ASP A 567 -24.55 6.26 3.79
CA ASP A 567 -23.54 7.31 3.62
C ASP A 567 -22.94 7.82 4.94
N TYR A 568 -23.27 7.22 6.09
CA TYR A 568 -22.76 7.62 7.41
C TYR A 568 -21.22 7.72 7.47
N ARG A 569 -20.72 8.79 8.12
CA ARG A 569 -19.28 9.15 8.21
C ARG A 569 -18.82 9.59 9.61
N ASP A 570 -19.73 9.67 10.57
CA ASP A 570 -19.44 10.20 11.91
C ASP A 570 -18.89 9.12 12.88
N ARG A 571 -18.50 9.56 14.09
CA ARG A 571 -18.05 8.66 15.16
C ARG A 571 -19.21 7.79 15.67
N ALA A 572 -18.87 6.67 16.31
CA ALA A 572 -19.84 5.81 16.95
C ALA A 572 -20.51 6.48 18.16
N THR A 573 -21.77 6.10 18.40
CA THR A 573 -22.59 6.57 19.53
C THR A 573 -23.26 5.39 20.23
N SER A 574 -24.06 5.65 21.27
CA SER A 574 -24.87 4.61 21.92
C SER A 574 -25.94 4.02 21.00
N ASP A 575 -26.53 4.85 20.13
CA ASP A 575 -27.51 4.44 19.12
C ASP A 575 -26.85 3.75 17.91
N HIS A 576 -25.63 4.14 17.56
CA HIS A 576 -24.85 3.61 16.44
C HIS A 576 -23.47 3.13 16.93
N PRO A 577 -23.41 2.00 17.67
CA PRO A 577 -22.15 1.52 18.23
C PRO A 577 -21.15 1.11 17.12
N PRO A 578 -19.83 1.12 17.40
CA PRO A 578 -18.84 0.87 16.37
C PRO A 578 -18.87 -0.58 15.91
N GLY A 579 -18.73 -0.81 14.61
CA GLY A 579 -18.92 -2.12 14.02
C GLY A 579 -19.17 -2.10 12.52
N PHE A 580 -19.60 -3.23 12.00
CA PHE A 580 -20.01 -3.44 10.62
C PHE A 580 -21.53 -3.41 10.47
N TYR A 581 -22.02 -2.69 9.45
CA TYR A 581 -23.44 -2.51 9.14
C TYR A 581 -23.73 -2.91 7.69
N GLY A 582 -24.90 -3.47 7.41
CA GLY A 582 -25.33 -3.85 6.07
C GLY A 582 -25.00 -5.29 5.69
N PRO A 583 -25.03 -5.63 4.39
CA PRO A 583 -24.88 -7.00 3.92
C PRO A 583 -23.45 -7.54 4.14
N ALA A 584 -23.33 -8.84 4.41
CA ALA A 584 -22.05 -9.50 4.69
C ALA A 584 -21.02 -9.39 3.56
N GLU A 585 -21.46 -9.24 2.31
CA GLU A 585 -20.58 -9.12 1.14
C GLU A 585 -19.96 -7.71 0.97
N GLY A 586 -20.37 -6.74 1.77
CA GLY A 586 -19.84 -5.38 1.72
C GLY A 586 -20.37 -4.50 2.84
N PRO A 587 -20.02 -4.79 4.11
CA PRO A 587 -20.50 -4.01 5.21
C PRO A 587 -19.86 -2.62 5.22
N LEU A 588 -20.60 -1.65 5.74
CA LEU A 588 -20.16 -0.31 6.09
C LEU A 588 -19.48 -0.34 7.47
N ALA A 589 -18.34 0.33 7.62
CA ALA A 589 -17.60 0.41 8.88
C ALA A 589 -17.97 1.68 9.67
N VAL A 590 -18.30 1.51 10.95
CA VAL A 590 -18.46 2.59 11.93
C VAL A 590 -17.39 2.46 12.99
N ASN A 591 -16.63 3.53 13.24
CA ASN A 591 -15.49 3.54 14.13
C ASN A 591 -15.77 4.29 15.43
N THR A 592 -15.10 3.90 16.52
CA THR A 592 -15.21 4.51 17.85
C THR A 592 -14.98 6.02 17.83
N LEU A 593 -14.01 6.44 17.01
CA LEU A 593 -13.62 7.83 16.78
C LEU A 593 -13.76 8.15 15.29
N ALA A 594 -14.11 9.38 14.97
CA ALA A 594 -14.07 9.90 13.61
C ALA A 594 -12.63 10.30 13.22
N SER A 595 -12.35 10.41 11.91
CA SER A 595 -10.99 10.73 11.42
C SER A 595 -10.42 12.06 11.93
N ALA A 596 -11.28 13.04 12.23
CA ALA A 596 -10.89 14.35 12.73
C ALA A 596 -10.80 14.42 14.26
N ASP A 597 -11.20 13.37 14.98
CA ASP A 597 -11.22 13.38 16.43
C ASP A 597 -9.81 13.43 17.00
N ARG A 598 -9.69 14.06 18.17
CA ARG A 598 -8.47 14.16 18.97
C ARG A 598 -8.79 13.87 20.42
N ILE A 599 -7.79 13.39 21.15
CA ILE A 599 -7.90 13.12 22.58
C ILE A 599 -6.92 14.00 23.35
N ALA A 600 -7.36 14.50 24.50
CA ALA A 600 -6.56 15.31 25.40
C ALA A 600 -6.53 14.68 26.80
N ALA A 601 -5.54 15.07 27.61
CA ALA A 601 -5.53 14.70 29.02
C ALA A 601 -6.61 15.51 29.76
N LEU A 602 -7.41 14.84 30.57
CA LEU A 602 -8.47 15.47 31.35
C LEU A 602 -7.86 16.32 32.48
N ASN A 603 -8.18 17.61 32.54
CA ASN A 603 -7.67 18.51 33.57
C ASN A 603 -8.61 18.58 34.77
N THR A 604 -8.20 17.97 35.89
CA THR A 604 -8.97 17.90 37.14
C THR A 604 -8.49 18.92 38.19
N ALA A 605 -7.47 19.74 37.89
CA ALA A 605 -6.81 20.63 38.84
C ALA A 605 -7.70 21.73 39.44
N SER A 606 -8.82 22.06 38.78
CA SER A 606 -9.79 23.04 39.28
C SER A 606 -10.72 22.48 40.36
N LEU A 607 -10.74 21.16 40.58
CA LEU A 607 -11.52 20.52 41.62
C LEU A 607 -10.81 20.59 42.96
N ARG A 608 -11.56 20.85 44.04
CA ARG A 608 -11.08 20.68 45.41
C ARG A 608 -11.08 19.20 45.78
N ALA A 609 -10.21 18.42 45.14
CA ALA A 609 -10.14 16.97 45.30
C ALA A 609 -8.83 16.50 45.96
N ARG A 610 -8.89 15.32 46.57
CA ARG A 610 -7.69 14.52 46.85
C ARG A 610 -7.37 13.71 45.60
N HIS A 611 -6.12 13.75 45.15
CA HIS A 611 -5.68 12.97 44.01
C HIS A 611 -5.01 11.68 44.50
N ALA A 612 -5.51 10.55 44.03
CA ALA A 612 -4.96 9.22 44.27
C ALA A 612 -4.54 8.60 42.93
N THR A 613 -3.52 7.75 42.96
CA THR A 613 -3.07 7.01 41.77
C THR A 613 -3.55 5.57 41.82
N TYR A 614 -3.75 4.97 40.65
CA TYR A 614 -3.98 3.52 40.58
C TYR A 614 -2.69 2.81 40.95
N THR A 615 -2.60 2.29 42.18
CA THR A 615 -1.42 1.53 42.62
C THR A 615 -1.65 0.05 42.40
N ASN A 616 -0.78 -0.59 41.61
CA ASN A 616 -0.74 -2.05 41.47
C ASN A 616 -0.12 -2.78 42.67
N ALA A 617 0.29 -2.06 43.72
CA ALA A 617 0.98 -2.64 44.84
C ALA A 617 0.02 -2.86 46.02
N GLU A 618 -0.39 -4.10 46.22
CA GLU A 618 -1.12 -4.52 47.41
C GLU A 618 -0.36 -4.08 48.68
N PRO A 619 -1.04 -3.57 49.71
CA PRO A 619 -0.44 -3.32 51.01
C PRO A 619 0.19 -4.62 51.52
N ARG A 620 1.52 -4.65 51.65
CA ARG A 620 2.23 -5.84 52.12
C ARG A 620 2.58 -5.69 53.58
N ASP A 621 1.98 -6.56 54.39
CA ASP A 621 2.34 -6.71 55.79
C ASP A 621 3.72 -7.39 55.91
N LEU A 622 4.71 -6.65 56.40
CA LEU A 622 6.08 -7.15 56.55
C LEU A 622 6.28 -7.94 57.85
N ARG A 623 5.27 -8.04 58.74
CA ARG A 623 5.38 -8.76 60.02
C ARG A 623 5.81 -10.21 59.84
N GLY A 624 5.22 -10.93 58.88
CA GLY A 624 5.54 -12.33 58.59
C GLY A 624 6.99 -12.55 58.18
N TRP A 625 7.52 -11.69 57.29
CA TRP A 625 8.92 -11.75 56.84
C TRP A 625 9.91 -11.42 57.95
N LEU A 626 9.61 -10.39 58.76
CA LEU A 626 10.47 -9.97 59.87
C LEU A 626 10.53 -11.03 60.98
N LEU A 627 9.39 -11.62 61.35
CA LEU A 627 9.31 -12.71 62.33
C LEU A 627 9.98 -13.99 61.84
N SER A 628 9.79 -14.35 60.56
CA SER A 628 10.44 -15.52 59.96
C SER A 628 11.96 -15.36 59.90
N THR A 629 12.44 -14.16 59.56
CA THR A 629 13.87 -13.84 59.54
C THR A 629 14.46 -13.86 60.95
N ALA A 630 13.76 -13.29 61.93
CA ALA A 630 14.18 -13.35 63.33
C ALA A 630 14.28 -14.80 63.83
N LEU A 631 13.29 -15.65 63.51
CA LEU A 631 13.28 -17.08 63.84
C LEU A 631 14.46 -17.83 63.17
N ALA A 632 14.74 -17.55 61.89
CA ALA A 632 15.88 -18.12 61.19
C ALA A 632 17.21 -17.72 61.84
N LEU A 633 17.37 -16.45 62.25
CA LEU A 633 18.56 -16.01 62.98
C LEU A 633 18.71 -16.71 64.34
N PHE A 634 17.61 -16.95 65.07
CA PHE A 634 17.65 -17.76 66.30
C PHE A 634 18.03 -19.23 66.04
N LEU A 635 17.56 -19.83 64.95
CA LEU A 635 17.95 -21.18 64.54
C LEU A 635 19.44 -21.26 64.17
N VAL A 636 19.94 -20.26 63.44
CA VAL A 636 21.38 -20.15 63.12
C VAL A 636 22.19 -19.96 64.39
N ASP A 637 21.77 -19.09 65.33
CA ASP A 637 22.41 -18.94 66.65
C ASP A 637 22.48 -20.29 67.39
N ALA A 638 21.38 -21.06 67.40
CA ALA A 638 21.30 -22.36 68.04
C ALA A 638 22.22 -23.41 67.38
N ILE A 639 22.26 -23.49 66.04
CA ILE A 639 23.16 -24.40 65.31
C ILE A 639 24.61 -24.04 65.58
N ILE A 640 24.95 -22.76 65.51
CA ILE A 640 26.32 -22.29 65.75
C ILE A 640 26.75 -22.63 67.18
N VAL A 641 25.90 -22.38 68.17
CA VAL A 641 26.17 -22.77 69.57
C VAL A 641 26.34 -24.29 69.70
N ALA A 642 25.55 -25.09 68.98
CA ALA A 642 25.70 -26.55 68.97
C ALA A 642 26.99 -27.04 68.28
N VAL A 643 27.47 -26.36 67.23
CA VAL A 643 28.75 -26.64 66.56
C VAL A 643 29.92 -26.28 67.49
N LEU A 644 29.90 -25.08 68.10
CA LEU A 644 30.93 -24.61 69.04
C LEU A 644 30.98 -25.43 70.33
N GLY A 645 29.85 -26.00 70.75
CA GLY A 645 29.77 -26.92 71.89
C GLY A 645 30.20 -28.37 71.60
N GLY A 646 30.75 -28.65 70.40
CA GLY A 646 31.28 -29.97 70.04
C GLY A 646 30.24 -31.03 69.64
N GLY A 647 28.96 -30.68 69.55
CA GLY A 647 27.87 -31.64 69.32
C GLY A 647 27.80 -32.23 67.90
N ILE A 648 28.45 -31.61 66.91
CA ILE A 648 28.28 -31.94 65.49
C ILE A 648 29.45 -32.75 64.90
N ALA A 649 30.57 -32.86 65.63
CA ALA A 649 31.73 -33.67 65.23
C ALA A 649 31.44 -35.19 65.18
N ALA A 650 30.34 -35.66 65.77
CA ALA A 650 29.94 -37.06 65.74
C ALA A 650 29.16 -37.47 64.47
N LEU A 651 28.57 -36.53 63.72
CA LEU A 651 27.58 -36.86 62.68
C LEU A 651 28.08 -36.75 61.22
N LEU A 652 29.26 -36.17 60.97
CA LEU A 652 29.75 -35.86 59.60
C LEU A 652 30.92 -36.74 59.10
N ARG A 653 31.20 -37.88 59.75
CA ARG A 653 32.07 -38.93 59.18
C ARG A 653 31.29 -39.75 58.13
N ARG A 654 31.04 -39.24 56.92
CA ARG A 654 30.82 -40.01 55.67
C ARG A 654 30.70 -39.10 54.40
N ARG A 655 31.75 -39.16 53.54
CA ARG A 655 31.89 -39.12 52.03
C ARG A 655 30.81 -38.43 51.16
N ALA A 656 31.02 -37.81 49.96
CA ALA A 656 32.15 -37.59 49.03
C ALA A 656 31.81 -36.51 47.92
N ALA A 657 32.77 -36.31 47.00
CA ALA A 657 33.10 -35.25 45.98
C ALA A 657 32.14 -34.84 44.81
N PRO A 658 32.47 -33.78 44.01
CA PRO A 658 31.66 -33.15 42.94
C PRO A 658 32.16 -33.40 41.48
N ALA A 659 31.34 -33.12 40.44
CA ALA A 659 31.73 -33.08 39.02
C ALA A 659 30.98 -31.98 38.21
N MET A 660 31.72 -31.14 37.48
CA MET A 660 31.24 -30.02 36.64
C MET A 660 32.15 -29.86 35.42
N ILE A 661 31.83 -30.50 34.27
CA ILE A 661 32.43 -30.21 32.94
C ILE A 661 31.43 -30.60 31.83
N VAL A 662 30.57 -29.67 31.35
CA VAL A 662 29.83 -29.80 30.06
C VAL A 662 29.51 -28.41 29.45
N LEU A 663 30.49 -27.53 29.23
CA LEU A 663 30.20 -26.29 28.49
C LEU A 663 31.40 -25.89 27.63
N GLY A 664 31.49 -26.41 26.40
CA GLY A 664 32.60 -26.07 25.51
C GLY A 664 32.58 -26.64 24.10
N LEU A 665 31.42 -26.93 23.48
CA LEU A 665 31.40 -27.65 22.20
C LEU A 665 30.27 -27.26 21.22
N LEU A 666 29.93 -25.97 21.10
CA LEU A 666 28.82 -25.54 20.22
C LEU A 666 29.07 -24.23 19.43
N PHE A 667 30.26 -24.01 18.87
CA PHE A 667 30.47 -22.93 17.90
C PHE A 667 31.51 -23.29 16.82
N ALA A 668 31.08 -24.04 15.79
CA ALA A 668 31.79 -24.11 14.49
C ALA A 668 30.95 -24.82 13.42
N SER A 669 30.17 -24.08 12.62
CA SER A 669 29.80 -24.48 11.25
C SER A 669 28.96 -23.38 10.60
N LEU A 670 29.42 -22.83 9.46
CA LEU A 670 28.64 -22.48 8.25
C LEU A 670 29.49 -21.61 7.30
N SER A 671 29.70 -22.11 6.07
CA SER A 671 30.18 -21.36 4.89
C SER A 671 29.29 -21.72 3.70
N PRO A 672 28.96 -20.80 2.77
CA PRO A 672 28.13 -21.10 1.59
C PRO A 672 28.92 -21.12 0.25
N THR A 673 28.36 -21.82 -0.73
CA THR A 673 28.82 -21.95 -2.13
C THR A 673 27.86 -21.25 -3.12
N PRO A 674 28.33 -20.67 -4.25
CA PRO A 674 27.47 -20.05 -5.26
C PRO A 674 27.11 -20.98 -6.45
N SER A 675 25.93 -20.77 -7.05
CA SER A 675 25.42 -21.45 -8.25
C SER A 675 25.70 -20.67 -9.55
N ARG A 676 25.76 -21.37 -10.68
CA ARG A 676 26.14 -20.86 -12.01
C ARG A 676 24.96 -20.97 -13.00
N ALA A 677 24.78 -19.99 -13.88
CA ALA A 677 23.70 -19.93 -14.90
C ALA A 677 24.22 -20.08 -16.35
N ASP A 678 23.30 -20.41 -17.26
CA ASP A 678 23.42 -20.88 -18.66
C ASP A 678 24.19 -19.95 -19.65
N SER A 679 25.05 -20.53 -20.50
CA SER A 679 26.01 -19.81 -21.36
C SER A 679 25.69 -19.81 -22.87
N ALA A 680 24.58 -20.40 -23.31
CA ALA A 680 24.30 -20.60 -24.75
C ALA A 680 23.61 -19.41 -25.43
N THR A 681 22.76 -18.67 -24.71
CA THR A 681 22.10 -17.44 -25.18
C THR A 681 23.05 -16.25 -25.30
N ASP A 682 24.13 -16.24 -24.50
CA ASP A 682 25.13 -15.17 -24.49
C ASP A 682 25.95 -15.10 -25.80
N ASP A 683 26.19 -16.22 -26.48
CA ASP A 683 27.14 -16.27 -27.61
C ASP A 683 26.55 -15.67 -28.92
N PHE A 684 25.23 -15.76 -29.12
CA PHE A 684 24.52 -15.08 -30.22
C PHE A 684 24.35 -13.59 -29.93
N ALA A 685 23.96 -13.25 -28.69
CA ALA A 685 23.82 -11.86 -28.25
C ALA A 685 25.15 -11.09 -28.39
N MET A 686 26.26 -11.67 -27.92
CA MET A 686 27.59 -11.07 -28.02
C MET A 686 28.02 -10.79 -29.47
N LYS A 687 27.76 -11.72 -30.40
CA LYS A 687 28.10 -11.57 -31.84
C LYS A 687 27.18 -10.59 -32.58
N ALA A 688 25.94 -10.45 -32.14
CA ALA A 688 24.96 -9.52 -32.70
C ALA A 688 25.18 -8.07 -32.22
N THR A 689 25.66 -7.86 -30.99
CA THR A 689 25.98 -6.51 -30.46
C THR A 689 27.35 -5.97 -30.85
N SER A 690 28.30 -6.79 -31.33
CA SER A 690 29.67 -6.34 -31.57
C SER A 690 29.84 -5.46 -32.82
N GLN A 691 28.96 -5.59 -33.81
CA GLN A 691 28.98 -4.82 -35.07
C GLN A 691 27.56 -4.73 -35.65
N THR A 692 27.21 -3.60 -36.28
CA THR A 692 25.92 -3.44 -36.96
C THR A 692 25.79 -4.44 -38.11
N ARG A 693 24.65 -5.14 -38.20
CA ARG A 693 24.36 -6.12 -39.26
C ARG A 693 22.99 -5.88 -39.87
N LEU A 694 22.85 -6.16 -41.15
CA LEU A 694 21.55 -6.23 -41.81
C LEU A 694 20.92 -7.61 -41.55
N ALA A 695 19.66 -7.65 -41.15
CA ALA A 695 18.92 -8.88 -40.93
C ALA A 695 17.86 -9.10 -42.01
N TYR A 696 17.59 -10.36 -42.35
CA TYR A 696 16.47 -10.75 -43.19
C TYR A 696 15.73 -11.96 -42.64
N VAL A 697 14.42 -12.03 -42.84
CA VAL A 697 13.61 -13.18 -42.39
C VAL A 697 13.83 -14.37 -43.31
N VAL A 698 14.14 -15.52 -42.73
CA VAL A 698 14.24 -16.81 -43.43
C VAL A 698 12.84 -17.33 -43.70
N THR A 699 12.50 -17.54 -44.97
CA THR A 699 11.14 -17.89 -45.40
C THR A 699 10.88 -19.39 -45.44
N GLY A 700 11.95 -20.20 -45.44
CA GLY A 700 11.88 -21.64 -45.69
C GLY A 700 11.85 -21.99 -47.18
N ASN A 701 11.82 -21.00 -48.08
CA ASN A 701 12.01 -21.18 -49.51
C ASN A 701 13.48 -20.92 -49.86
N ALA A 702 14.24 -21.99 -50.12
CA ALA A 702 15.67 -21.94 -50.35
C ALA A 702 16.09 -21.01 -51.51
N ASP A 703 15.28 -20.92 -52.58
CA ASP A 703 15.57 -20.04 -53.71
C ASP A 703 15.45 -18.57 -53.29
N VAL A 704 14.37 -18.22 -52.59
CA VAL A 704 14.15 -16.87 -52.07
C VAL A 704 15.24 -16.49 -51.06
N ASP A 705 15.51 -17.38 -50.10
CA ASP A 705 16.46 -17.12 -49.02
C ASP A 705 17.89 -16.96 -49.59
N SER A 706 18.27 -17.72 -50.62
CA SER A 706 19.57 -17.59 -51.29
C SER A 706 19.73 -16.26 -52.04
N ILE A 707 18.68 -15.81 -52.74
CA ILE A 707 18.66 -14.52 -53.45
C ILE A 707 18.73 -13.37 -52.45
N VAL A 708 17.94 -13.43 -51.37
CA VAL A 708 17.89 -12.37 -50.37
C VAL A 708 19.22 -12.28 -49.64
N LYS A 709 19.83 -13.42 -49.26
CA LYS A 709 21.17 -13.43 -48.66
C LYS A 709 22.21 -12.78 -49.58
N ALA A 710 22.23 -13.13 -50.86
CA ALA A 710 23.13 -12.52 -51.84
C ALA A 710 22.85 -11.03 -52.03
N GLY A 711 21.58 -10.63 -52.02
CA GLY A 711 21.15 -9.23 -52.09
C GLY A 711 21.60 -8.40 -50.90
N MET A 712 21.42 -8.90 -49.69
CA MET A 712 21.90 -8.24 -48.48
C MET A 712 23.42 -8.12 -48.46
N ASN A 713 24.14 -9.17 -48.90
CA ASN A 713 25.60 -9.12 -49.04
C ASN A 713 26.03 -8.02 -50.03
N GLY A 714 25.37 -7.94 -51.18
CA GLY A 714 25.61 -6.90 -52.18
C GLY A 714 25.37 -5.50 -51.63
N LEU A 715 24.28 -5.31 -50.88
CA LEU A 715 23.98 -4.03 -50.23
C LEU A 715 25.01 -3.67 -49.16
N THR A 716 25.43 -4.61 -48.30
CA THR A 716 26.50 -4.41 -47.30
C THR A 716 27.79 -3.96 -47.97
N LEU A 717 28.19 -4.61 -49.07
CA LEU A 717 29.40 -4.24 -49.81
C LEU A 717 29.29 -2.82 -50.41
N PHE A 718 28.12 -2.48 -50.96
CA PHE A 718 27.85 -1.16 -51.50
C PHE A 718 27.90 -0.07 -50.41
N LEU A 719 27.31 -0.33 -49.24
CA LEU A 719 27.34 0.57 -48.09
C LEU A 719 28.77 0.84 -47.63
N ALA A 720 29.60 -0.20 -47.49
CA ALA A 720 31.00 -0.06 -47.11
C ALA A 720 31.83 0.74 -48.12
N GLN A 721 31.47 0.69 -49.42
CA GLN A 721 32.15 1.45 -50.47
C GLN A 721 31.71 2.92 -50.56
N ARG A 722 30.46 3.22 -50.19
CA ARG A 722 29.83 4.53 -50.44
C ARG A 722 29.58 5.36 -49.19
N THR A 723 29.59 4.73 -48.02
CA THR A 723 29.28 5.36 -46.72
C THR A 723 30.37 5.03 -45.70
N ALA A 724 30.31 5.65 -44.52
CA ALA A 724 31.20 5.31 -43.40
C ALA A 724 30.70 4.11 -42.57
N LEU A 725 29.59 3.46 -42.98
CA LEU A 725 29.03 2.30 -42.29
C LEU A 725 29.77 1.03 -42.71
N GLU A 726 30.54 0.45 -41.78
CA GLU A 726 31.14 -0.88 -41.93
C GLU A 726 30.24 -1.92 -41.25
N ALA A 727 29.23 -2.40 -41.98
CA ALA A 727 28.34 -3.45 -41.49
C ALA A 727 28.98 -4.84 -41.63
N GLY A 728 28.72 -5.73 -40.66
CA GLY A 728 29.15 -7.13 -40.72
C GLY A 728 28.30 -7.97 -41.69
N ASP A 729 28.61 -9.27 -41.78
CA ASP A 729 27.86 -10.19 -42.64
C ASP A 729 26.35 -10.21 -42.29
N PRO A 730 25.46 -10.10 -43.28
CA PRO A 730 24.02 -10.23 -43.10
C PRO A 730 23.58 -11.53 -42.42
N VAL A 731 22.56 -11.43 -41.57
CA VAL A 731 22.07 -12.53 -40.74
C VAL A 731 20.65 -12.90 -41.16
N GLY A 732 20.43 -14.20 -41.41
CA GLY A 732 19.09 -14.75 -41.56
C GLY A 732 18.49 -15.03 -40.18
N ILE A 733 17.28 -14.53 -39.93
CA ILE A 733 16.60 -14.65 -38.64
C ILE A 733 15.24 -15.35 -38.77
N ASP A 734 14.82 -16.02 -37.71
CA ASP A 734 13.48 -16.55 -37.48
C ASP A 734 12.77 -15.71 -36.38
N PRO A 735 11.78 -14.88 -36.73
CA PRO A 735 11.06 -14.03 -35.77
C PRO A 735 10.41 -14.79 -34.61
N ALA A 736 10.14 -16.09 -34.75
CA ALA A 736 9.60 -16.89 -33.66
C ALA A 736 10.66 -17.19 -32.58
N ARG A 737 11.92 -17.36 -32.98
CA ARG A 737 12.99 -17.88 -32.11
C ARG A 737 14.01 -16.83 -31.72
N ASP A 738 14.45 -16.02 -32.68
CA ASP A 738 15.57 -15.12 -32.52
C ASP A 738 15.17 -13.81 -31.84
N GLU A 739 16.17 -13.12 -31.29
CA GLU A 739 16.03 -11.78 -30.71
C GLU A 739 16.17 -10.71 -31.80
N LEU A 740 15.17 -9.84 -31.91
CA LEU A 740 15.05 -8.84 -32.98
C LEU A 740 15.69 -7.50 -32.61
N ALA A 741 15.80 -7.20 -31.30
CA ALA A 741 16.25 -5.91 -30.79
C ALA A 741 17.67 -5.51 -31.25
N PHE A 742 18.47 -6.46 -31.73
CA PHE A 742 19.83 -6.19 -32.22
C PHE A 742 19.90 -5.56 -33.62
N PHE A 743 18.79 -5.54 -34.36
CA PHE A 743 18.79 -5.16 -35.77
C PHE A 743 17.96 -3.90 -36.01
N PRO A 744 18.54 -2.76 -36.44
CA PRO A 744 17.77 -1.55 -36.73
C PRO A 744 16.79 -1.70 -37.90
N LEU A 745 17.11 -2.58 -38.86
CA LEU A 745 16.32 -2.88 -40.05
C LEU A 745 16.26 -4.39 -40.27
N ILE A 746 15.04 -4.90 -40.43
CA ILE A 746 14.76 -6.29 -40.84
C ILE A 746 14.12 -6.27 -42.23
N TYR A 747 14.74 -6.95 -43.19
CA TYR A 747 14.17 -7.17 -44.51
C TYR A 747 13.30 -8.43 -44.52
N TRP A 748 12.03 -8.31 -44.88
CA TRP A 748 11.11 -9.43 -44.94
C TRP A 748 10.60 -9.68 -46.37
N PRO A 749 11.12 -10.71 -47.05
CA PRO A 749 10.56 -11.15 -48.33
C PRO A 749 9.24 -11.89 -48.11
N ILE A 750 8.14 -11.37 -48.64
CA ILE A 750 6.84 -12.04 -48.59
C ILE A 750 6.78 -13.10 -49.69
N VAL A 751 6.48 -14.34 -49.29
CA VAL A 751 6.29 -15.46 -50.20
C VAL A 751 4.78 -15.68 -50.36
N PRO A 752 4.23 -15.61 -51.60
CA PRO A 752 2.81 -15.83 -51.83
C PRO A 752 2.29 -17.16 -51.28
N GLY A 753 1.20 -17.13 -50.52
CA GLY A 753 0.57 -18.32 -49.94
C GLY A 753 1.35 -18.95 -48.77
N ALA A 754 2.38 -18.28 -48.26
CA ALA A 754 3.05 -18.71 -47.04
C ALA A 754 2.06 -18.72 -45.85
N PRO A 755 2.17 -19.71 -44.93
CA PRO A 755 1.32 -19.73 -43.74
C PRO A 755 1.59 -18.49 -42.89
N LYS A 756 0.52 -17.96 -42.28
CA LYS A 756 0.63 -16.85 -41.34
C LYS A 756 1.57 -17.23 -40.18
N PRO A 757 2.52 -16.36 -39.79
CA PRO A 757 3.41 -16.61 -38.66
C PRO A 757 2.63 -16.88 -37.36
N PRO A 758 3.19 -17.68 -36.42
CA PRO A 758 2.57 -17.91 -35.12
C PRO A 758 2.41 -16.59 -34.35
N GLN A 759 1.39 -16.51 -33.49
CA GLN A 759 1.03 -15.25 -32.81
C GLN A 759 2.18 -14.68 -31.96
N ASP A 760 3.00 -15.52 -31.35
CA ASP A 760 4.19 -15.07 -30.60
C ASP A 760 5.21 -14.36 -31.48
N ALA A 761 5.40 -14.82 -32.73
CA ALA A 761 6.27 -14.15 -33.68
C ALA A 761 5.68 -12.78 -34.06
N ILE A 762 4.38 -12.71 -34.34
CA ILE A 762 3.65 -11.47 -34.62
C ILE A 762 3.80 -10.47 -33.48
N ASN A 763 3.65 -10.91 -32.22
CA ASN A 763 3.83 -10.06 -31.04
C ASN A 763 5.27 -9.55 -30.89
N LYS A 764 6.27 -10.38 -31.20
CA LYS A 764 7.70 -9.96 -31.22
C LYS A 764 7.96 -8.90 -32.28
N ILE A 765 7.37 -9.03 -33.47
CA ILE A 765 7.52 -8.06 -34.56
C ILE A 765 6.82 -6.75 -34.21
N ASP A 766 5.63 -6.81 -33.61
CA ASP A 766 4.92 -5.63 -33.13
C ASP A 766 5.73 -4.89 -32.06
N ALA A 767 6.26 -5.61 -31.07
CA ALA A 767 7.13 -5.05 -30.04
C ALA A 767 8.40 -4.42 -30.64
N TYR A 768 9.04 -5.11 -31.60
CA TYR A 768 10.21 -4.62 -32.32
C TYR A 768 9.93 -3.29 -33.05
N MET A 769 8.82 -3.20 -33.78
CA MET A 769 8.39 -1.98 -34.46
C MET A 769 8.12 -0.83 -33.48
N LYS A 770 7.52 -1.12 -32.32
CA LYS A 770 7.25 -0.12 -31.27
C LYS A 770 8.48 0.36 -30.52
N GLN A 771 9.53 -0.45 -30.49
CA GLN A 771 10.81 -0.12 -29.85
C GLN A 771 11.79 0.59 -30.79
N GLY A 772 11.33 1.02 -31.97
CA GLY A 772 12.11 1.81 -32.94
C GLY A 772 12.77 1.00 -34.06
N GLY A 773 12.53 -0.31 -34.11
CA GLY A 773 12.94 -1.15 -35.22
C GLY A 773 12.11 -0.89 -36.48
N THR A 774 12.71 -1.08 -37.66
CA THR A 774 12.01 -0.95 -38.96
C THR A 774 11.92 -2.29 -39.67
N VAL A 775 10.72 -2.67 -40.10
CA VAL A 775 10.51 -3.84 -40.97
C VAL A 775 10.23 -3.39 -42.40
N LEU A 776 11.07 -3.83 -43.34
CA LEU A 776 10.89 -3.64 -44.77
C LEU A 776 10.24 -4.88 -45.39
N PHE A 777 8.93 -4.83 -45.62
CA PHE A 777 8.19 -5.88 -46.31
C PHE A 777 8.32 -5.72 -47.82
N ASP A 778 8.84 -6.74 -48.49
CA ASP A 778 8.93 -6.77 -49.96
C ASP A 778 8.09 -7.92 -50.53
N THR A 779 7.03 -7.57 -51.26
CA THR A 779 6.11 -8.51 -51.90
C THR A 779 6.63 -9.08 -53.22
N ARG A 780 7.63 -8.42 -53.82
CA ARG A 780 8.43 -8.92 -54.95
C ARG A 780 7.62 -9.27 -56.21
N ASP A 781 6.40 -8.79 -56.34
CA ASP A 781 5.44 -9.20 -57.37
C ASP A 781 4.79 -8.02 -58.11
N ALA A 782 5.47 -6.86 -58.15
CA ALA A 782 4.97 -5.65 -58.83
C ALA A 782 4.56 -5.88 -60.31
N ILE A 783 5.16 -6.85 -60.99
CA ILE A 783 4.85 -7.19 -62.39
C ILE A 783 3.55 -8.00 -62.54
N GLU A 784 3.07 -8.63 -61.47
CA GLU A 784 1.85 -9.44 -61.45
C GLU A 784 0.59 -8.59 -61.18
N ALA A 785 0.75 -7.28 -60.97
CA ALA A 785 -0.36 -6.36 -60.73
C ALA A 785 -1.35 -6.32 -61.90
N PRO A 786 -2.63 -6.68 -61.70
CA PRO A 786 -3.65 -6.56 -62.73
C PRO A 786 -3.83 -5.10 -63.20
N PRO A 787 -4.26 -4.85 -64.44
CA PRO A 787 -4.59 -3.51 -64.89
C PRO A 787 -5.75 -2.91 -64.06
N GLY A 788 -5.60 -1.66 -63.59
CA GLY A 788 -6.65 -0.91 -62.89
C GLY A 788 -6.17 -0.20 -61.62
N ALA A 789 -7.01 0.68 -61.07
CA ALA A 789 -6.68 1.58 -59.95
C ALA A 789 -6.26 0.88 -58.64
N ASN A 790 -6.55 -0.43 -58.48
CA ASN A 790 -6.18 -1.22 -57.30
C ASN A 790 -5.37 -2.49 -57.64
N GLY A 791 -4.79 -2.57 -58.84
CA GLY A 791 -4.05 -3.75 -59.29
C GLY A 791 -2.93 -4.18 -58.34
N ALA A 792 -2.11 -3.24 -57.90
CA ALA A 792 -1.01 -3.50 -56.97
C ALA A 792 -1.48 -4.06 -55.60
N ALA A 793 -2.73 -3.78 -55.19
CA ALA A 793 -3.28 -4.28 -53.94
C ALA A 793 -3.81 -5.73 -54.03
N GLN A 794 -3.89 -6.28 -55.25
CA GLN A 794 -4.51 -7.59 -55.54
C GLN A 794 -3.49 -8.69 -55.87
N THR A 795 -2.20 -8.36 -55.90
CA THR A 795 -1.15 -9.35 -56.17
C THR A 795 -1.13 -10.44 -55.10
N PRO A 796 -0.71 -11.69 -55.43
CA PRO A 796 -0.66 -12.79 -54.47
C PRO A 796 0.19 -12.48 -53.22
N GLY A 797 1.32 -11.82 -53.38
CA GLY A 797 2.20 -11.38 -52.30
C GLY A 797 1.55 -10.30 -51.45
N MET A 798 0.88 -9.31 -52.05
CA MET A 798 0.17 -8.27 -51.30
C MET A 798 -1.02 -8.82 -50.50
N ARG A 799 -1.75 -9.81 -51.03
CA ARG A 799 -2.81 -10.51 -50.27
C ARG A 799 -2.24 -11.23 -49.05
N THR A 800 -1.14 -11.95 -49.23
CA THR A 800 -0.44 -12.63 -48.12
C THR A 800 0.05 -11.63 -47.07
N LEU A 801 0.62 -10.49 -47.50
CA LEU A 801 1.04 -9.44 -46.58
C LEU A 801 -0.14 -8.88 -45.76
N ARG A 802 -1.30 -8.63 -46.38
CA ARG A 802 -2.49 -8.15 -45.67
C ARG A 802 -2.98 -9.13 -44.60
N GLU A 803 -2.90 -10.43 -44.85
CA GLU A 803 -3.24 -11.45 -43.85
C GLU A 803 -2.29 -11.40 -42.64
N ILE A 804 -0.99 -11.17 -42.86
CA ILE A 804 0.01 -10.98 -41.79
C ILE A 804 -0.28 -9.69 -41.02
N LEU A 805 -0.47 -8.57 -41.73
CA LEU A 805 -0.72 -7.26 -41.12
C LEU A 805 -2.05 -7.19 -40.35
N SER A 806 -3.03 -8.05 -40.66
CA SER A 806 -4.33 -8.10 -39.97
C SER A 806 -4.27 -8.43 -38.48
N SER A 807 -3.13 -8.89 -37.96
CA SER A 807 -2.91 -9.16 -36.53
C SER A 807 -1.77 -8.37 -35.91
N LEU A 808 -1.24 -7.42 -36.67
CA LEU A 808 -0.31 -6.41 -36.21
C LEU A 808 -1.07 -5.11 -35.98
N ASP A 809 -0.68 -4.38 -34.95
CA ASP A 809 -1.13 -3.01 -34.73
C ASP A 809 -0.23 -2.10 -35.59
N VAL A 810 -0.62 -1.87 -36.85
CA VAL A 810 0.16 -1.11 -37.84
C VAL A 810 -0.33 0.35 -37.86
N PRO A 811 0.57 1.35 -37.93
CA PRO A 811 0.14 2.75 -38.09
C PRO A 811 -0.52 2.99 -39.45
N GLU A 812 -1.12 4.18 -39.62
CA GLU A 812 -1.64 4.61 -40.93
C GLU A 812 -0.51 4.68 -41.96
N LEU A 813 -0.77 4.28 -43.21
CA LEU A 813 0.24 4.19 -44.27
C LEU A 813 -0.08 5.13 -45.42
N GLU A 814 0.94 5.81 -45.95
CA GLU A 814 0.87 6.61 -47.17
C GLU A 814 1.98 6.22 -48.18
N PRO A 815 1.77 6.40 -49.50
CA PRO A 815 2.86 6.30 -50.47
C PRO A 815 3.95 7.31 -50.12
N VAL A 816 5.23 6.91 -50.21
CA VAL A 816 6.35 7.79 -49.80
C VAL A 816 6.23 9.17 -50.45
N PRO A 817 5.96 10.24 -49.66
CA PRO A 817 5.85 11.58 -50.21
C PRO A 817 7.19 12.06 -50.78
N ARG A 818 7.17 12.95 -51.79
CA ARG A 818 8.40 13.47 -52.40
C ARG A 818 9.28 14.21 -51.38
N GLU A 819 8.62 14.91 -50.48
CA GLU A 819 9.23 15.68 -49.40
C GLU A 819 9.72 14.81 -48.24
N HIS A 820 9.38 13.53 -48.17
CA HIS A 820 9.75 12.64 -47.07
C HIS A 820 11.28 12.51 -46.90
N VAL A 821 11.78 12.50 -45.67
CA VAL A 821 13.24 12.39 -45.40
C VAL A 821 13.88 11.18 -46.10
N LEU A 822 13.18 10.05 -46.17
CA LEU A 822 13.65 8.83 -46.87
C LEU A 822 14.10 9.08 -48.32
N THR A 823 13.54 10.07 -49.03
CA THR A 823 13.94 10.39 -50.42
C THR A 823 15.28 11.12 -50.51
N LYS A 824 15.83 11.57 -49.37
CA LYS A 824 17.00 12.44 -49.29
C LYS A 824 17.89 12.22 -48.07
N THR A 825 17.80 11.05 -47.43
CA THR A 825 18.64 10.74 -46.27
C THR A 825 20.12 10.66 -46.63
N PHE A 826 20.46 10.07 -47.79
CA PHE A 826 21.84 9.98 -48.28
C PHE A 826 21.97 10.41 -49.75
N TYR A 827 21.22 9.77 -50.63
CA TYR A 827 21.02 10.16 -52.03
C TYR A 827 19.70 10.90 -52.22
N LEU A 828 19.65 11.80 -53.21
CA LEU A 828 18.40 12.40 -53.69
C LEU A 828 17.73 11.44 -54.67
N LEU A 829 16.57 10.92 -54.28
CA LEU A 829 15.77 9.97 -55.03
C LEU A 829 14.37 10.54 -55.28
N ARG A 830 13.75 10.16 -56.40
CA ARG A 830 12.34 10.43 -56.67
C ARG A 830 11.48 9.22 -56.31
N ASP A 831 11.96 8.04 -56.67
CA ASP A 831 11.30 6.76 -56.52
C ASP A 831 12.29 5.73 -55.94
N PHE A 832 11.78 4.57 -55.52
CA PHE A 832 12.56 3.47 -54.91
C PHE A 832 12.53 2.23 -55.83
N PRO A 833 13.24 2.25 -56.97
CA PRO A 833 13.24 1.13 -57.91
C PRO A 833 14.01 -0.07 -57.33
N GLY A 834 13.58 -1.28 -57.68
CA GLY A 834 14.24 -2.54 -57.35
C GLY A 834 14.53 -3.34 -58.62
N ARG A 835 14.24 -4.64 -58.62
CA ARG A 835 14.20 -5.43 -59.85
C ARG A 835 13.07 -4.95 -60.77
N PHE A 836 12.00 -4.46 -60.17
CA PHE A 836 10.86 -3.81 -60.83
C PHE A 836 10.81 -2.30 -60.52
N VAL A 837 10.10 -1.54 -61.36
CA VAL A 837 9.94 -0.08 -61.25
C VAL A 837 8.48 0.38 -61.15
N THR A 838 7.53 -0.54 -61.34
CA THR A 838 6.09 -0.25 -61.34
C THR A 838 5.46 -0.26 -59.96
N GLY A 839 6.17 -0.81 -58.96
CA GLY A 839 5.70 -0.93 -57.59
C GLY A 839 5.84 0.38 -56.82
N GLN A 840 4.82 0.71 -56.03
CA GLN A 840 4.83 1.84 -55.10
C GLN A 840 5.45 1.42 -53.76
N THR A 841 6.27 2.29 -53.18
CA THR A 841 6.78 2.13 -51.80
C THR A 841 5.92 2.95 -50.84
N TRP A 842 5.59 2.36 -49.69
CA TRP A 842 4.73 2.92 -48.64
C TRP A 842 5.46 3.02 -47.31
N VAL A 843 5.11 4.03 -46.51
CA VAL A 843 5.66 4.35 -45.19
C VAL A 843 4.53 4.78 -44.24
N GLU A 844 4.82 4.90 -42.94
CA GLU A 844 3.92 5.52 -41.97
C GLU A 844 3.53 6.95 -42.39
N THR A 845 2.25 7.26 -42.26
CA THR A 845 1.72 8.60 -42.50
C THR A 845 2.23 9.57 -41.45
N LEU A 846 2.90 10.62 -41.91
CA LEU A 846 3.37 11.68 -41.01
C LEU A 846 2.22 12.67 -40.72
N PRO A 847 2.16 13.29 -39.53
CA PRO A 847 1.29 14.43 -39.28
C PRO A 847 1.56 15.54 -40.31
N ARG A 848 0.52 16.16 -40.86
CA ARG A 848 0.68 17.33 -41.74
C ARG A 848 0.92 18.54 -40.84
N ASP A 849 2.12 19.10 -40.88
CA ASP A 849 2.40 20.40 -40.26
C ASP A 849 1.67 21.46 -41.09
N GLU A 850 0.72 22.17 -40.49
CA GLU A 850 -0.11 23.18 -41.17
C GLU A 850 0.41 24.61 -40.98
N ASP A 851 1.57 24.79 -40.33
CA ASP A 851 2.20 26.11 -40.18
C ASP A 851 2.80 26.59 -41.51
N GLU A 852 2.58 27.85 -41.90
CA GLU A 852 3.13 28.44 -43.13
C GLU A 852 4.69 28.38 -43.18
N ASP A 853 5.35 28.38 -42.01
CA ASP A 853 6.81 28.22 -41.88
C ASP A 853 7.29 26.77 -42.14
N SER A 854 6.40 25.79 -41.99
CA SER A 854 6.69 24.36 -42.20
C SER A 854 6.61 23.96 -43.69
N ALA A 855 5.73 24.62 -44.46
CA ALA A 855 5.61 24.47 -45.90
C ALA A 855 6.87 24.91 -46.67
N GLN A 856 7.75 25.69 -46.04
CA GLN A 856 9.05 26.11 -46.59
C GLN A 856 10.18 25.11 -46.33
N ARG A 857 9.94 24.02 -45.58
CA ARG A 857 10.98 23.03 -45.28
C ARG A 857 11.22 22.10 -46.48
N PRO A 858 12.47 21.97 -46.97
CA PRO A 858 12.78 21.10 -48.10
C PRO A 858 12.67 19.60 -47.79
N ALA A 859 12.49 19.20 -46.52
CA ALA A 859 12.32 17.81 -46.07
C ALA A 859 11.29 17.69 -44.93
N ARG A 860 10.48 16.63 -44.96
CA ARG A 860 9.44 16.31 -43.98
C ARG A 860 9.77 15.00 -43.27
N GLY A 861 9.84 15.01 -41.95
CA GLY A 861 10.08 13.84 -41.10
C GLY A 861 9.22 13.93 -39.83
N GLY A 862 8.71 12.79 -39.35
CA GLY A 862 8.01 12.73 -38.05
C GLY A 862 9.00 12.69 -36.89
N ASP A 863 8.49 12.55 -35.67
CA ASP A 863 9.29 12.44 -34.42
C ASP A 863 10.18 11.17 -34.34
N GLY A 864 10.18 10.31 -35.37
CA GLY A 864 10.95 9.07 -35.44
C GLY A 864 11.13 8.51 -36.85
N VAL A 865 11.59 7.25 -36.95
CA VAL A 865 11.65 6.48 -38.19
C VAL A 865 10.35 5.70 -38.40
N SER A 866 9.93 5.55 -39.66
CA SER A 866 8.79 4.73 -40.04
C SER A 866 9.06 3.29 -39.62
N PRO A 867 8.28 2.71 -38.68
CA PRO A 867 8.53 1.35 -38.18
C PRO A 867 8.25 0.28 -39.25
N ILE A 868 7.57 0.66 -40.33
CA ILE A 868 7.20 -0.22 -41.42
C ILE A 868 7.49 0.47 -42.76
N ILE A 869 8.05 -0.28 -43.71
CA ILE A 869 8.20 0.12 -45.11
C ILE A 869 7.66 -1.03 -45.96
N ILE A 870 6.79 -0.75 -46.93
CA ILE A 870 6.24 -1.79 -47.81
C ILE A 870 6.61 -1.47 -49.25
N THR A 871 7.16 -2.44 -49.98
CA THR A 871 7.43 -2.33 -51.41
C THR A 871 7.06 -3.62 -52.14
N SER A 872 6.96 -3.53 -53.46
CA SER A 872 6.73 -4.66 -54.37
C SER A 872 7.84 -4.81 -55.42
N ASN A 873 8.88 -3.97 -55.32
CA ASN A 873 9.88 -3.81 -56.37
C ASN A 873 10.98 -4.88 -56.36
N ASP A 874 11.00 -5.82 -55.41
CA ASP A 874 12.04 -6.85 -55.28
C ASP A 874 13.45 -6.25 -55.20
N LEU A 875 13.67 -5.49 -54.13
CA LEU A 875 14.90 -4.76 -53.87
C LEU A 875 16.09 -5.73 -53.71
N ALA A 876 15.94 -6.78 -52.90
CA ALA A 876 17.01 -7.75 -52.70
C ALA A 876 17.40 -8.46 -54.01
N GLY A 877 16.44 -8.74 -54.90
CA GLY A 877 16.74 -9.29 -56.22
C GLY A 877 17.57 -8.36 -57.11
N ALA A 878 17.47 -7.04 -56.94
CA ALA A 878 18.33 -6.08 -57.65
C ALA A 878 19.74 -5.99 -57.05
N TRP A 879 19.89 -6.18 -55.75
CA TRP A 879 21.18 -6.16 -55.06
C TRP A 879 21.94 -7.49 -55.16
N ALA A 880 21.26 -8.56 -55.55
CA ALA A 880 21.85 -9.91 -55.58
C ALA A 880 22.94 -10.04 -56.65
N VAL A 881 24.16 -10.31 -56.19
CA VAL A 881 25.35 -10.55 -57.03
C VAL A 881 25.93 -11.94 -56.79
N ARG A 882 26.47 -12.53 -57.84
CA ARG A 882 27.18 -13.81 -57.80
C ARG A 882 28.62 -13.60 -57.31
N PRO A 883 29.32 -14.68 -56.90
CA PRO A 883 30.73 -14.60 -56.49
C PRO A 883 31.68 -14.04 -57.55
N ASP A 884 31.32 -14.09 -58.84
CA ASP A 884 32.07 -13.51 -59.95
C ASP A 884 31.79 -12.01 -60.18
N GLY A 885 30.97 -11.39 -59.32
CA GLY A 885 30.59 -9.98 -59.41
C GLY A 885 29.46 -9.66 -60.39
N GLN A 886 28.93 -10.65 -61.11
CA GLN A 886 27.79 -10.44 -62.02
C GLN A 886 26.46 -10.44 -61.27
N ALA A 887 25.46 -9.73 -61.81
CA ALA A 887 24.11 -9.74 -61.26
C ALA A 887 23.47 -11.14 -61.33
N MET A 888 22.80 -11.56 -60.26
CA MET A 888 22.09 -12.86 -60.20
C MET A 888 20.82 -12.89 -61.06
N LEU A 889 20.08 -11.79 -61.08
CA LEU A 889 18.77 -11.66 -61.71
C LEU A 889 18.72 -10.45 -62.66
N PRO A 890 18.00 -10.53 -63.79
CA PRO A 890 17.78 -9.39 -64.68
C PRO A 890 16.84 -8.35 -64.05
N VAL A 891 17.01 -7.07 -64.40
CA VAL A 891 16.07 -5.97 -64.08
C VAL A 891 15.09 -5.76 -65.24
N THR A 892 13.87 -5.33 -64.95
CA THR A 892 12.90 -4.98 -66.01
C THR A 892 13.41 -3.82 -66.87
N GLY A 893 13.29 -3.90 -68.20
CA GLY A 893 13.69 -2.81 -69.11
C GLY A 893 15.18 -2.75 -69.45
N GLY A 894 16.05 -3.52 -68.78
CA GLY A 894 17.47 -3.68 -69.16
C GLY A 894 18.39 -2.50 -68.88
N ASP A 895 17.90 -1.43 -68.23
CA ASP A 895 18.70 -0.26 -67.88
C ASP A 895 19.66 -0.56 -66.73
N THR A 896 20.97 -0.44 -66.98
CA THR A 896 22.00 -0.62 -65.95
C THR A 896 21.91 0.43 -64.85
N ARG A 897 21.37 1.63 -65.13
CA ARG A 897 21.14 2.66 -64.11
C ARG A 897 20.09 2.24 -63.10
N GLN A 898 19.09 1.44 -63.47
CA GLN A 898 18.06 0.99 -62.54
C GLN A 898 18.68 0.27 -61.33
N ARG A 899 19.67 -0.61 -61.57
CA ARG A 899 20.33 -1.34 -60.50
C ARG A 899 21.14 -0.41 -59.60
N GLU A 900 21.81 0.60 -60.16
CA GLU A 900 22.48 1.63 -59.37
C GLU A 900 21.49 2.39 -58.48
N PHE A 901 20.34 2.80 -59.02
CA PHE A 901 19.29 3.45 -58.24
C PHE A 901 18.68 2.53 -57.17
N ALA A 902 18.58 1.22 -57.43
CA ALA A 902 18.18 0.26 -56.41
C ALA A 902 19.17 0.22 -55.25
N TYR A 903 20.48 0.22 -55.50
CA TYR A 903 21.49 0.32 -54.43
C TYR A 903 21.39 1.64 -53.66
N ARG A 904 21.16 2.76 -54.36
CA ARG A 904 20.94 4.06 -53.71
C ARG A 904 19.68 4.07 -52.84
N ALA A 905 18.61 3.41 -53.28
CA ALA A 905 17.39 3.21 -52.50
C ALA A 905 17.67 2.41 -51.22
N GLY A 906 18.43 1.31 -51.33
CA GLY A 906 18.87 0.52 -50.17
C GLY A 906 19.72 1.35 -49.19
N ALA A 907 20.65 2.17 -49.71
CA ALA A 907 21.46 3.07 -48.89
C ALA A 907 20.59 4.11 -48.16
N ASN A 908 19.61 4.73 -48.84
CA ASN A 908 18.68 5.65 -48.17
C ASN A 908 17.88 4.98 -47.06
N ILE A 909 17.35 3.77 -47.30
CA ILE A 909 16.58 3.03 -46.30
C ILE A 909 17.45 2.71 -45.07
N VAL A 910 18.64 2.14 -45.28
CA VAL A 910 19.55 1.80 -44.18
C VAL A 910 19.97 3.06 -43.42
N MET A 911 20.39 4.11 -44.11
CA MET A 911 20.77 5.36 -43.45
C MET A 911 19.59 5.98 -42.71
N TYR A 912 18.37 5.92 -43.24
CA TYR A 912 17.17 6.43 -42.57
C TYR A 912 16.92 5.70 -41.26
N THR A 913 16.99 4.37 -41.26
CA THR A 913 16.82 3.58 -40.03
C THR A 913 17.90 3.83 -38.98
N LEU A 914 19.14 4.13 -39.40
CA LEU A 914 20.26 4.34 -38.48
C LEU A 914 20.39 5.77 -37.96
N THR A 915 19.95 6.77 -38.74
CA THR A 915 20.19 8.18 -38.46
C THR A 915 18.92 9.00 -38.22
N GLY A 916 17.75 8.39 -38.40
CA GLY A 916 16.47 9.02 -38.11
C GLY A 916 16.12 10.16 -39.06
N ASN A 917 15.49 11.18 -38.50
CA ASN A 917 14.96 12.34 -39.19
C ASN A 917 15.93 13.54 -39.25
N TYR A 918 17.23 13.37 -38.95
CA TYR A 918 18.17 14.50 -38.81
C TYR A 918 18.23 15.45 -40.02
N LYS A 919 17.88 14.97 -41.23
CA LYS A 919 17.80 15.79 -42.46
C LYS A 919 16.54 16.65 -42.58
N ALA A 920 15.56 16.49 -41.69
CA ALA A 920 14.40 17.37 -41.55
C ALA A 920 14.71 18.63 -40.72
N ASP A 921 15.84 18.67 -40.00
CA ASP A 921 16.24 19.82 -39.19
C ASP A 921 16.62 21.04 -40.04
N GLN A 922 16.24 22.23 -39.57
CA GLN A 922 16.45 23.51 -40.28
C GLN A 922 17.92 23.78 -40.63
N VAL A 923 18.87 23.22 -39.87
CA VAL A 923 20.32 23.38 -40.09
C VAL A 923 20.77 22.86 -41.46
N HIS A 924 20.07 21.88 -42.04
CA HIS A 924 20.42 21.29 -43.33
C HIS A 924 19.65 21.88 -44.53
N ALA A 925 18.69 22.77 -44.30
CA ALA A 925 17.85 23.35 -45.34
C ALA A 925 18.64 24.13 -46.43
N PRO A 926 19.66 24.97 -46.11
CA PRO A 926 20.38 25.74 -47.13
C PRO A 926 21.11 24.86 -48.15
N ALA A 927 21.77 23.79 -47.69
CA ALA A 927 22.52 22.86 -48.54
C ALA A 927 21.61 21.98 -49.41
N LEU A 928 20.38 21.70 -48.95
CA LEU A 928 19.37 21.00 -49.75
C LEU A 928 18.80 21.89 -50.85
N ILE A 929 18.52 23.16 -50.53
CA ILE A 929 18.01 24.15 -51.49
C ILE A 929 19.05 24.42 -52.59
N GLU A 930 20.33 24.56 -52.25
CA GLU A 930 21.41 24.77 -53.22
C GLU A 930 21.54 23.61 -54.22
N ARG A 931 21.35 22.36 -53.76
CA ARG A 931 21.38 21.16 -54.61
C ARG A 931 20.11 20.91 -55.42
N LEU A 932 18.96 21.42 -54.97
CA LEU A 932 17.69 21.35 -55.71
C LEU A 932 17.60 22.44 -56.78
N GLY A 933 18.36 23.53 -56.63
CA GLY A 933 18.45 24.63 -57.60
C GLY A 933 19.43 24.39 -58.76
N GLN A 934 20.22 23.29 -58.73
CA GLN A 934 21.06 22.79 -59.81
C GLN A 934 20.36 21.64 -60.54
#